data_AF-D3TQY9-F1
#
_entry.id   AF-D3TQY9-F1
#
_cell.length_a   1.000
_cell.length_b   1.000
_cell.length_c   1.000
_cell.angle_alpha   90.00
_cell.angle_beta   90.00
_cell.angle_gamma   90.00
#
_symmetry.space_group_name_H-M   'P 1'
#
loop_
_entity.id
_entity.type
_entity.pdbx_description
1 polymer ?
#
loop_
_entity_poly.entity_id
_entity_poly.type
_entity_poly.pdbx_seq_one_letter_code
_entity_poly.pdbx_strand_id
1 'polypeptide(L)'
;MPFDLELKHVLGEMPKREYHLQRLATHLLPLQLEHKFDYAGSLERVLSLVSVGSKRYLTNKVDRCVTGLIAQQQCVGPLHTPLADFALVAVSHYSKEGLASSLGTQPIKGLLSAGAMARMSVAEAISNLVFVKITELADVKCSGNWMWAAKLPGEGARMFDACQEMCQIMKELKIAVDGGKDSLSMAAKIGEKTVKSPGTLVISTYAPCPDINVKVTPDIKGSAHGLETVLLWINIEGKFRLGGSALAQVHSQQGNECPNVLRTDVLSNAFKVTQKLLAEGKLLAGHDISDGGLLICLLEMAFAGLSGLQVNLTNVVDQIPHKSLDEASRAIQNPELAILYAEECGWVLEIHPSSLSEVQAAFSAASVPNYVIGCAKGYGLDSTISVSAKGRTLLHSNVKTLFKQWERISFELEKLQTNTDCAIEEFNTLDYRTGPKYFCEVDLKPELILKRATRSICVAVLREEGVNSDREMMASLLKANFEVHDVTMSDLLEVKTTLDRYRGVIFPGGFSYADTLGSAKGWAANIMFSEKLSPQFQTFRQRKDTFSLGICNGCQLMSLIGWVGSFDERTAKQIVDVPDVALLRNKSERFECRWATLRIASSKAMMLRKLSGSVLGCWVAHGEGRFSFRTPEILHNLKEKQCVTLHYVDDNAKPTEVYPMNPNGSAEGIAGLCSPDGRHLAMMPHPERCHEMFEWPYISPGFQITKGVSPWQVMFNTANEWCTAE
;
A
#
# COMPACT_ATOMS: atom_id res chain seq x y z
N MET A 1 38.52 -17.29 31.51
CA MET A 1 37.40 -17.50 30.57
C MET A 1 36.11 -17.59 31.37
N PRO A 2 35.08 -16.75 31.12
CA PRO A 2 33.81 -16.81 31.85
C PRO A 2 33.02 -18.11 31.59
N PHE A 3 33.24 -18.73 30.43
CA PHE A 3 32.69 -20.02 30.05
C PHE A 3 33.75 -20.81 29.28
N ASP A 4 33.85 -22.10 29.55
CA ASP A 4 34.66 -23.08 28.82
C ASP A 4 33.84 -24.37 28.75
N LEU A 5 32.96 -24.45 27.75
CA LEU A 5 31.98 -25.52 27.63
C LEU A 5 32.13 -26.18 26.27
N GLU A 6 32.13 -27.51 26.24
CA GLU A 6 32.04 -28.24 24.98
C GLU A 6 30.68 -27.97 24.32
N LEU A 7 30.70 -27.58 23.04
CA LEU A 7 29.50 -27.25 22.27
C LEU A 7 28.42 -28.33 22.34
N LYS A 8 28.80 -29.61 22.46
CA LYS A 8 27.84 -30.73 22.60
C LYS A 8 26.93 -30.60 23.83
N HIS A 9 27.42 -29.99 24.91
CA HIS A 9 26.65 -29.76 26.14
C HIS A 9 25.78 -28.51 26.05
N VAL A 10 26.20 -27.53 25.25
CA VAL A 10 25.45 -26.29 25.00
C VAL A 10 24.32 -26.51 24.00
N LEU A 11 24.60 -27.27 22.93
CA LEU A 11 23.64 -27.57 21.87
C LEU A 11 22.74 -28.76 22.19
N GLY A 12 23.20 -29.68 23.05
CA GLY A 12 22.45 -30.77 23.66
C GLY A 12 21.62 -31.65 22.72
N GLU A 13 21.92 -32.95 22.62
CA GLU A 13 21.00 -33.91 21.99
C GLU A 13 19.81 -34.19 22.93
N MET A 14 18.82 -33.30 22.94
CA MET A 14 17.58 -33.51 23.70
C MET A 14 16.75 -34.64 23.04
N PRO A 15 16.21 -35.60 23.82
CA PRO A 15 15.36 -36.65 23.28
C PRO A 15 14.10 -36.06 22.64
N LYS A 16 13.60 -36.72 21.58
CA LYS A 16 12.34 -36.32 20.95
C LYS A 16 11.20 -36.40 21.96
N ARG A 17 10.39 -35.35 22.03
CA ARG A 17 9.24 -35.27 22.93
C ARG A 17 8.02 -35.93 22.30
N GLU A 18 7.38 -36.82 23.04
CA GLU A 18 6.09 -37.41 22.69
C GLU A 18 4.95 -36.63 23.36
N TYR A 19 3.85 -36.43 22.62
CA TYR A 19 2.66 -35.74 23.11
C TYR A 19 1.44 -36.66 22.98
N HIS A 20 0.80 -37.00 24.09
CA HIS A 20 -0.47 -37.72 24.10
C HIS A 20 -1.62 -36.71 24.06
N LEU A 21 -2.22 -36.54 22.88
CA LEU A 21 -3.24 -35.54 22.63
C LEU A 21 -4.63 -36.17 22.67
N GLN A 22 -5.59 -35.50 23.32
CA GLN A 22 -6.99 -35.92 23.37
C GLN A 22 -7.85 -34.96 22.56
N ARG A 23 -8.68 -35.49 21.65
CA ARG A 23 -9.73 -34.72 20.97
C ARG A 23 -10.91 -34.53 21.90
N LEU A 24 -11.40 -33.30 22.02
CA LEU A 24 -12.58 -32.96 22.82
C LEU A 24 -13.71 -32.56 21.88
N ALA A 25 -14.89 -33.17 22.07
CA ALA A 25 -16.08 -32.80 21.33
C ALA A 25 -16.53 -31.39 21.73
N THR A 26 -16.79 -30.54 20.74
CA THR A 26 -17.36 -29.20 20.94
C THR A 26 -18.81 -29.24 20.49
N HIS A 27 -19.75 -28.86 21.37
CA HIS A 27 -21.14 -28.72 20.98
C HIS A 27 -21.31 -27.39 20.24
N LEU A 28 -21.55 -27.47 18.93
CA LEU A 28 -21.87 -26.31 18.09
C LEU A 28 -23.38 -26.19 17.93
N LEU A 29 -23.87 -24.96 17.79
CA LEU A 29 -25.29 -24.65 17.57
C LEU A 29 -25.48 -24.09 16.16
N PRO A 30 -26.56 -24.45 15.45
CA PRO A 30 -26.91 -23.82 14.18
C PRO A 30 -27.05 -22.31 14.32
N LEU A 31 -26.70 -21.59 13.27
CA LEU A 31 -26.91 -20.15 13.20
C LEU A 31 -28.43 -19.87 13.19
N GLN A 32 -28.88 -18.90 13.99
CA GLN A 32 -30.27 -18.50 14.07
C GLN A 32 -30.41 -17.04 13.66
N LEU A 33 -31.27 -16.80 12.68
CA LEU A 33 -31.53 -15.47 12.13
C LEU A 33 -33.02 -15.15 12.22
N GLU A 34 -33.34 -13.87 12.35
CA GLU A 34 -34.73 -13.43 12.37
C GLU A 34 -35.41 -13.65 11.01
N HIS A 35 -36.67 -14.08 11.03
CA HIS A 35 -37.45 -14.29 9.80
C HIS A 35 -37.54 -13.02 8.96
N LYS A 36 -37.65 -11.85 9.60
CA LYS A 36 -37.54 -10.55 8.94
C LYS A 36 -36.11 -10.04 9.07
N PHE A 37 -35.24 -10.50 8.19
CA PHE A 37 -33.83 -10.12 8.22
C PHE A 37 -33.62 -8.61 7.97
N ASP A 38 -32.93 -7.95 8.90
CA ASP A 38 -32.52 -6.56 8.78
C ASP A 38 -31.21 -6.44 7.98
N TYR A 39 -31.33 -6.23 6.67
CA TYR A 39 -30.19 -6.04 5.78
C TYR A 39 -29.36 -4.81 6.11
N ALA A 40 -30.01 -3.68 6.39
CA ALA A 40 -29.33 -2.41 6.57
C ALA A 40 -28.52 -2.41 7.87
N GLY A 41 -29.14 -2.78 9.00
CA GLY A 41 -28.44 -2.81 10.27
C GLY A 41 -27.42 -3.93 10.35
N SER A 42 -27.64 -5.08 9.70
CA SER A 42 -26.61 -6.14 9.62
C SER A 42 -25.40 -5.67 8.81
N LEU A 43 -25.61 -5.03 7.66
CA LEU A 43 -24.52 -4.48 6.85
C LEU A 43 -23.74 -3.40 7.60
N GLU A 44 -24.42 -2.47 8.26
CA GLU A 44 -23.77 -1.43 9.08
C GLU A 44 -22.86 -2.05 10.15
N ARG A 45 -23.34 -3.09 10.85
CA ARG A 45 -22.52 -3.81 11.84
C ARG A 45 -21.35 -4.55 11.20
N VAL A 46 -21.54 -5.19 10.04
CA VAL A 46 -20.47 -5.90 9.32
C VAL A 46 -19.39 -4.93 8.87
N LEU A 47 -19.76 -3.80 8.26
CA LEU A 47 -18.82 -2.73 7.87
C LEU A 47 -18.09 -2.11 9.08
N SER A 48 -18.68 -2.21 10.28
CA SER A 48 -18.10 -1.75 11.54
C SER A 48 -17.25 -2.80 12.26
N LEU A 49 -17.11 -4.03 11.75
CA LEU A 49 -16.14 -4.98 12.31
C LEU A 49 -14.73 -4.56 11.94
N VAL A 50 -13.80 -4.60 12.89
CA VAL A 50 -12.39 -4.24 12.65
C VAL A 50 -11.75 -5.15 11.59
N SER A 51 -12.15 -6.41 11.49
CA SER A 51 -11.68 -7.33 10.45
C SER A 51 -12.11 -6.91 9.05
N VAL A 52 -13.29 -6.31 8.90
CA VAL A 52 -13.88 -5.88 7.62
C VAL A 52 -13.58 -4.41 7.31
N GLY A 53 -13.92 -3.49 8.21
CA GLY A 53 -13.78 -2.05 8.03
C GLY A 53 -12.36 -1.59 7.72
N SER A 54 -12.24 -0.34 7.27
CA SER A 54 -11.00 0.24 6.77
C SER A 54 -9.78 0.02 7.67
N LYS A 55 -8.63 -0.24 7.05
CA LYS A 55 -7.33 -0.38 7.74
C LYS A 55 -6.48 0.89 7.64
N ARG A 56 -7.07 2.03 7.25
CA ARG A 56 -6.33 3.30 7.01
C ARG A 56 -5.55 3.77 8.23
N TYR A 57 -6.09 3.50 9.42
CA TYR A 57 -5.41 3.79 10.68
C TYR A 57 -4.06 3.07 10.85
N LEU A 58 -3.78 2.01 10.08
CA LEU A 58 -2.50 1.27 10.07
C LEU A 58 -1.57 1.71 8.93
N THR A 59 -2.10 2.03 7.75
CA THR A 59 -1.29 2.10 6.52
C THR A 59 -0.45 3.37 6.41
N ASN A 60 -1.01 4.54 6.72
CA ASN A 60 -0.36 5.82 6.39
C ASN A 60 0.77 6.26 7.33
N LYS A 61 1.01 5.52 8.43
CA LYS A 61 2.02 5.83 9.46
C LYS A 61 3.32 5.04 9.31
N VAL A 62 3.38 4.17 8.31
CA VAL A 62 4.55 3.39 7.97
C VAL A 62 4.95 3.71 6.54
N ASP A 63 6.26 3.71 6.28
CA ASP A 63 6.78 3.92 4.92
C ASP A 63 6.33 2.79 3.99
N ARG A 64 5.92 3.15 2.77
CA ARG A 64 5.41 2.23 1.74
C ARG A 64 6.05 2.48 0.36
N CYS A 65 7.14 3.22 0.31
CA CYS A 65 7.78 3.61 -0.95
C CYS A 65 9.31 3.65 -0.91
N VAL A 66 9.93 3.63 0.28
CA VAL A 66 11.39 3.51 0.44
C VAL A 66 11.91 2.32 -0.35
N THR A 67 13.14 2.45 -0.86
CA THR A 67 13.82 1.60 -1.83
C THR A 67 13.52 1.91 -3.29
N GLY A 68 12.43 2.61 -3.64
CA GLY A 68 12.06 2.81 -5.06
C GLY A 68 11.86 1.48 -5.82
N LEU A 69 11.46 0.42 -5.11
CA LEU A 69 11.17 -0.90 -5.70
C LEU A 69 9.74 -1.34 -5.41
N ILE A 70 8.94 -0.53 -4.71
CA ILE A 70 7.57 -0.90 -4.34
C ILE A 70 6.66 -0.68 -5.56
N ALA A 71 6.24 -1.77 -6.18
CA ALA A 71 5.30 -1.72 -7.30
C ALA A 71 3.84 -1.73 -6.81
N GLN A 72 3.52 -2.49 -5.76
CA GLN A 72 2.20 -2.50 -5.13
C GLN A 72 2.34 -2.46 -3.61
N GLN A 73 1.66 -1.47 -3.02
CA GLN A 73 1.44 -1.35 -1.57
C GLN A 73 -0.06 -1.46 -1.27
N GLN A 74 -0.42 -1.38 0.00
CA GLN A 74 -1.75 -1.66 0.55
C GLN A 74 -2.88 -0.80 -0.05
N CYS A 75 -2.56 0.42 -0.51
CA CYS A 75 -3.55 1.37 -0.99
C CYS A 75 -3.75 1.31 -2.52
N VAL A 76 -4.99 1.51 -2.97
CA VAL A 76 -5.39 1.49 -4.39
C VAL A 76 -6.33 2.65 -4.71
N GLY A 77 -6.47 2.95 -6.00
CA GLY A 77 -7.44 3.91 -6.51
C GLY A 77 -7.17 5.39 -6.14
N PRO A 78 -8.07 6.30 -6.55
CA PRO A 78 -7.88 7.75 -6.46
C PRO A 78 -7.72 8.30 -5.03
N LEU A 79 -8.36 7.68 -4.04
CA LEU A 79 -8.29 8.12 -2.64
C LEU A 79 -7.33 7.29 -1.79
N HIS A 80 -6.50 6.47 -2.44
CA HIS A 80 -5.49 5.64 -1.81
C HIS A 80 -6.10 4.77 -0.70
N THR A 81 -7.16 4.03 -1.06
CA THR A 81 -7.97 3.20 -0.15
C THR A 81 -7.24 1.90 0.17
N PRO A 82 -7.09 1.50 1.44
CA PRO A 82 -6.23 0.38 1.86
C PRO A 82 -6.87 -0.99 1.59
N LEU A 83 -6.97 -1.37 0.32
CA LEU A 83 -7.70 -2.55 -0.17
C LEU A 83 -6.88 -3.45 -1.10
N ALA A 84 -5.57 -3.25 -1.29
CA ALA A 84 -4.79 -4.17 -2.13
C ALA A 84 -4.71 -5.57 -1.49
N ASP A 85 -5.00 -6.59 -2.30
CA ASP A 85 -4.93 -8.00 -1.89
C ASP A 85 -3.50 -8.53 -1.70
N PHE A 86 -2.55 -7.95 -2.41
CA PHE A 86 -1.15 -8.38 -2.41
C PHE A 86 -0.19 -7.19 -2.35
N ALA A 87 1.04 -7.47 -1.91
CA ALA A 87 2.19 -6.60 -2.07
C ALA A 87 3.07 -7.10 -3.22
N LEU A 88 3.71 -6.15 -3.91
CA LEU A 88 4.62 -6.45 -5.02
C LEU A 88 5.83 -5.55 -4.97
N VAL A 89 7.01 -6.17 -4.98
CA VAL A 89 8.29 -5.46 -5.00
C VAL A 89 9.09 -5.89 -6.22
N ALA A 90 9.73 -4.95 -6.90
CA ALA A 90 10.72 -5.24 -7.93
C ALA A 90 12.00 -5.79 -7.28
N VAL A 91 12.72 -6.67 -7.99
CA VAL A 91 14.02 -7.16 -7.50
C VAL A 91 15.18 -6.21 -7.82
N SER A 92 14.96 -5.29 -8.77
CA SER A 92 15.97 -4.34 -9.26
C SER A 92 15.30 -3.12 -9.90
N HIS A 93 15.99 -1.98 -9.92
CA HIS A 93 15.58 -0.77 -10.63
C HIS A 93 15.67 -0.90 -12.16
N TYR A 94 16.34 -1.95 -12.65
CA TYR A 94 16.69 -2.10 -14.07
C TYR A 94 16.01 -3.31 -14.72
N SER A 95 15.12 -3.97 -13.99
CA SER A 95 14.51 -5.23 -14.41
C SER A 95 13.00 -5.19 -14.17
N LYS A 96 12.26 -6.10 -14.78
CA LYS A 96 10.79 -6.17 -14.63
C LYS A 96 10.37 -7.25 -13.65
N GLU A 97 11.29 -8.09 -13.22
CA GLU A 97 11.06 -9.16 -12.28
C GLU A 97 10.82 -8.60 -10.88
N GLY A 98 10.04 -9.34 -10.10
CA GLY A 98 9.65 -8.95 -8.76
C GLY A 98 9.34 -10.15 -7.87
N LEU A 99 8.86 -9.84 -6.68
CA LEU A 99 8.37 -10.78 -5.68
C LEU A 99 6.98 -10.31 -5.24
N ALA A 100 6.00 -11.18 -5.44
CA ALA A 100 4.63 -10.99 -4.98
C ALA A 100 4.45 -11.68 -3.63
N SER A 101 3.69 -11.06 -2.73
CA SER A 101 3.37 -11.61 -1.41
C SER A 101 1.92 -11.30 -1.04
N SER A 102 1.26 -12.26 -0.41
CA SER A 102 -0.10 -12.14 0.12
C SER A 102 -0.22 -12.83 1.48
N LEU A 103 -1.33 -12.56 2.17
CA LEU A 103 -1.64 -13.14 3.48
C LEU A 103 -2.97 -13.89 3.45
N GLY A 104 -3.10 -14.91 4.30
CA GLY A 104 -4.38 -15.56 4.61
C GLY A 104 -4.42 -16.03 6.06
N THR A 105 -5.56 -15.81 6.73
CA THR A 105 -5.78 -16.13 8.14
C THR A 105 -7.27 -16.17 8.48
N GLN A 106 -7.74 -17.30 9.02
CA GLN A 106 -9.19 -17.54 9.20
C GLN A 106 -9.58 -17.99 10.63
N PRO A 107 -9.10 -17.31 11.69
CA PRO A 107 -9.13 -17.80 13.07
C PRO A 107 -10.53 -18.04 13.63
N ILE A 108 -11.53 -17.27 13.18
CA ILE A 108 -12.92 -17.41 13.65
C ILE A 108 -13.52 -18.74 13.18
N LYS A 109 -13.24 -19.17 11.94
CA LYS A 109 -13.63 -20.50 11.44
C LYS A 109 -12.94 -21.60 12.25
N GLY A 110 -11.76 -21.30 12.80
CA GLY A 110 -10.99 -22.19 13.67
C GLY A 110 -11.71 -22.57 14.95
N LEU A 111 -12.63 -21.72 15.44
CA LEU A 111 -13.48 -22.02 16.59
C LEU A 111 -14.44 -23.19 16.31
N LEU A 112 -14.91 -23.32 15.07
CA LEU A 112 -15.83 -24.37 14.61
C LEU A 112 -15.06 -25.60 14.12
N SER A 113 -14.06 -25.39 13.25
CA SER A 113 -13.24 -26.45 12.67
C SER A 113 -11.81 -25.97 12.42
N ALA A 114 -10.86 -26.55 13.16
CA ALA A 114 -9.45 -26.25 13.02
C ALA A 114 -8.91 -26.63 11.63
N GLY A 115 -9.39 -27.74 11.06
CA GLY A 115 -9.06 -28.18 9.72
C GLY A 115 -9.58 -27.26 8.61
N ALA A 116 -10.84 -26.81 8.73
CA ALA A 116 -11.42 -25.86 7.78
C ALA A 116 -10.71 -24.52 7.81
N MET A 117 -10.37 -24.03 9.01
CA MET A 117 -9.56 -22.81 9.17
C MET A 117 -8.21 -22.94 8.48
N ALA A 118 -7.53 -24.07 8.64
CA ALA A 118 -6.24 -24.29 8.00
C ALA A 118 -6.34 -24.24 6.47
N ARG A 119 -7.35 -24.93 5.90
CA ARG A 119 -7.62 -24.90 4.45
C ARG A 119 -7.99 -23.52 3.95
N MET A 120 -8.88 -22.82 4.64
CA MET A 120 -9.31 -21.47 4.27
C MET A 120 -8.18 -20.45 4.40
N SER A 121 -7.29 -20.57 5.40
CA SER A 121 -6.13 -19.67 5.53
C SER A 121 -5.14 -19.84 4.38
N VAL A 122 -4.96 -21.07 3.89
CA VAL A 122 -4.17 -21.32 2.66
C VAL A 122 -4.89 -20.78 1.43
N ALA A 123 -6.19 -21.04 1.31
CA ALA A 123 -6.99 -20.64 0.16
C ALA A 123 -7.06 -19.11 0.00
N GLU A 124 -7.27 -18.37 1.09
CA GLU A 124 -7.28 -16.90 1.13
C GLU A 124 -5.93 -16.32 0.70
N ALA A 125 -4.83 -16.90 1.18
CA ALA A 125 -3.51 -16.46 0.76
C ALA A 125 -3.32 -16.63 -0.76
N ILE A 126 -3.85 -17.71 -1.34
CA ILE A 126 -3.80 -17.95 -2.78
C ILE A 126 -4.78 -17.07 -3.57
N SER A 127 -6.00 -16.83 -3.07
CA SER A 127 -6.97 -15.95 -3.73
C SER A 127 -6.49 -14.50 -3.76
N ASN A 128 -5.85 -14.03 -2.68
CA ASN A 128 -5.22 -12.71 -2.66
C ASN A 128 -4.06 -12.57 -3.68
N LEU A 129 -3.31 -13.65 -3.92
CA LEU A 129 -2.17 -13.65 -4.84
C LEU A 129 -2.59 -13.70 -6.32
N VAL A 130 -3.85 -14.01 -6.63
CA VAL A 130 -4.29 -14.32 -8.00
C VAL A 130 -4.23 -13.12 -8.96
N PHE A 131 -4.24 -11.90 -8.41
CA PHE A 131 -4.33 -10.64 -9.16
C PHE A 131 -2.98 -10.07 -9.62
N VAL A 132 -1.88 -10.80 -9.38
CA VAL A 132 -0.55 -10.47 -9.88
C VAL A 132 0.05 -11.66 -10.60
N LYS A 133 0.71 -11.42 -11.75
CA LYS A 133 1.34 -12.51 -12.49
C LYS A 133 2.51 -13.07 -11.67
N ILE A 134 2.46 -14.35 -11.36
CA ILE A 134 3.58 -15.12 -10.83
C ILE A 134 4.10 -16.08 -11.90
N THR A 135 5.26 -16.69 -11.69
CA THR A 135 5.79 -17.71 -12.61
C THR A 135 4.82 -18.87 -12.78
N GLU A 136 4.52 -19.58 -11.69
CA GLU A 136 3.48 -20.60 -11.60
C GLU A 136 3.07 -20.87 -10.15
N LEU A 137 1.95 -21.56 -9.94
CA LEU A 137 1.44 -21.85 -8.59
C LEU A 137 2.42 -22.68 -7.75
N ALA A 138 3.17 -23.61 -8.35
CA ALA A 138 4.12 -24.48 -7.64
C ALA A 138 5.35 -23.72 -7.08
N ASP A 139 5.63 -22.53 -7.62
CA ASP A 139 6.71 -21.66 -7.14
C ASP A 139 6.33 -20.87 -5.89
N VAL A 140 5.05 -20.88 -5.50
CA VAL A 140 4.61 -20.26 -4.26
C VAL A 140 5.23 -20.99 -3.07
N LYS A 141 5.98 -20.23 -2.26
CA LYS A 141 6.50 -20.64 -0.96
C LYS A 141 5.83 -19.81 0.13
N CYS A 142 5.85 -20.33 1.35
CA CYS A 142 5.12 -19.73 2.45
C CYS A 142 5.90 -19.74 3.76
N SER A 143 5.70 -18.68 4.55
CA SER A 143 5.90 -18.74 5.99
C SER A 143 4.61 -19.19 6.68
N GLY A 144 4.69 -20.25 7.49
CA GLY A 144 3.58 -20.72 8.32
C GLY A 144 3.75 -20.30 9.79
N ASN A 145 2.89 -19.41 10.28
CA ASN A 145 2.95 -18.90 11.65
C ASN A 145 1.77 -19.42 12.50
N TRP A 146 2.09 -20.07 13.62
CA TRP A 146 1.13 -20.77 14.47
C TRP A 146 0.97 -20.08 15.82
N MET A 147 -0.22 -19.54 16.10
CA MET A 147 -0.56 -18.98 17.41
C MET A 147 -1.60 -19.88 18.07
N TRP A 148 -1.23 -20.58 19.12
CA TRP A 148 -2.08 -21.59 19.75
C TRP A 148 -1.94 -21.64 21.27
N ALA A 149 -3.01 -22.02 21.97
CA ALA A 149 -2.95 -22.38 23.39
C ALA A 149 -2.76 -23.90 23.57
N ALA A 150 -1.75 -24.49 22.92
CA ALA A 150 -1.65 -25.94 22.68
C ALA A 150 -1.60 -26.81 23.95
N LYS A 151 -1.22 -26.23 25.09
CA LYS A 151 -1.18 -26.93 26.39
C LYS A 151 -2.54 -27.04 27.08
N LEU A 152 -3.56 -26.32 26.62
CA LEU A 152 -4.91 -26.44 27.17
C LEU A 152 -5.60 -27.71 26.66
N PRO A 153 -6.56 -28.28 27.44
CA PRO A 153 -7.27 -29.48 27.03
C PRO A 153 -7.89 -29.36 25.64
N GLY A 154 -7.66 -30.37 24.78
CA GLY A 154 -8.17 -30.42 23.40
C GLY A 154 -7.38 -29.60 22.37
N GLU A 155 -6.70 -28.54 22.78
CA GLU A 155 -6.10 -27.58 21.84
C GLU A 155 -4.92 -28.16 21.05
N GLY A 156 -4.05 -28.94 21.69
CA GLY A 156 -2.96 -29.62 20.97
C GLY A 156 -3.48 -30.57 19.87
N ALA A 157 -4.60 -31.28 20.11
CA ALA A 157 -5.20 -32.15 19.10
C ALA A 157 -5.79 -31.35 17.94
N ARG A 158 -6.44 -30.21 18.22
CA ARG A 158 -6.95 -29.29 17.18
C ARG A 158 -5.83 -28.70 16.32
N MET A 159 -4.70 -28.33 16.94
CA MET A 159 -3.52 -27.85 16.22
C MET A 159 -2.96 -28.95 15.29
N PHE A 160 -2.93 -30.19 15.76
CA PHE A 160 -2.53 -31.34 14.93
C PHE A 160 -3.48 -31.54 13.74
N ASP A 161 -4.81 -31.50 13.96
CA ASP A 161 -5.81 -31.63 12.89
C ASP A 161 -5.67 -30.49 11.85
N ALA A 162 -5.44 -29.25 12.30
CA ALA A 162 -5.14 -28.12 11.43
C ALA A 162 -3.86 -28.33 10.60
N CYS A 163 -2.80 -28.84 11.21
CA CYS A 163 -1.54 -29.15 10.53
C CYS A 163 -1.71 -30.24 9.47
N GLN A 164 -2.48 -31.30 9.76
CA GLN A 164 -2.79 -32.34 8.78
C GLN A 164 -3.52 -31.77 7.57
N GLU A 165 -4.57 -30.98 7.79
CA GLU A 165 -5.34 -30.39 6.70
C GLU A 165 -4.54 -29.35 5.90
N MET A 166 -3.72 -28.52 6.58
CA MET A 166 -2.78 -27.60 5.91
C MET A 166 -1.82 -28.37 4.99
N CYS A 167 -1.21 -29.44 5.50
CA CYS A 167 -0.30 -30.27 4.70
C CYS A 167 -1.02 -30.91 3.50
N GLN A 168 -2.29 -31.28 3.67
CA GLN A 168 -3.07 -31.91 2.61
C GLN A 168 -3.39 -30.91 1.47
N ILE A 169 -3.94 -29.74 1.78
CA ILE A 169 -4.20 -28.71 0.75
C ILE A 169 -2.92 -28.23 0.07
N MET A 170 -1.82 -28.08 0.81
CA MET A 170 -0.54 -27.66 0.23
C MET A 170 0.02 -28.69 -0.75
N LYS A 171 -0.11 -29.99 -0.44
CA LYS A 171 0.24 -31.07 -1.38
C LYS A 171 -0.61 -31.03 -2.65
N GLU A 172 -1.92 -30.81 -2.50
CA GLU A 172 -2.87 -30.71 -3.61
C GLU A 172 -2.53 -29.52 -4.53
N LEU A 173 -2.20 -28.37 -3.95
CA LEU A 173 -1.81 -27.15 -4.67
C LEU A 173 -0.35 -27.14 -5.13
N LYS A 174 0.47 -28.09 -4.65
CA LYS A 174 1.93 -28.19 -4.87
C LYS A 174 2.72 -26.98 -4.36
N ILE A 175 2.27 -26.39 -3.26
CA ILE A 175 2.96 -25.30 -2.56
C ILE A 175 3.59 -25.84 -1.27
N ALA A 176 4.49 -25.08 -0.65
CA ALA A 176 5.17 -25.53 0.56
C ALA A 176 5.43 -24.40 1.56
N VAL A 177 5.39 -24.75 2.84
CA VAL A 177 5.96 -23.94 3.93
C VAL A 177 7.44 -24.28 4.05
N ASP A 178 8.30 -23.28 3.88
CA ASP A 178 9.76 -23.39 4.00
C ASP A 178 10.35 -22.45 5.05
N GLY A 179 9.50 -21.65 5.72
CA GLY A 179 9.83 -20.86 6.91
C GLY A 179 8.63 -20.78 7.86
N GLY A 180 8.85 -20.32 9.10
CA GLY A 180 7.73 -20.15 10.04
C GLY A 180 8.16 -20.06 11.49
N LYS A 181 7.15 -19.90 12.36
CA LYS A 181 7.31 -19.83 13.81
C LYS A 181 6.05 -20.31 14.51
N ASP A 182 6.21 -20.78 15.74
CA ASP A 182 5.10 -21.10 16.63
C ASP A 182 5.14 -20.28 17.94
N SER A 183 3.95 -20.02 18.48
CA SER A 183 3.68 -19.43 19.79
C SER A 183 2.58 -20.24 20.46
N LEU A 184 2.97 -21.14 21.38
CA LEU A 184 2.10 -22.20 21.92
C LEU A 184 1.46 -21.89 23.29
N SER A 185 1.54 -20.63 23.72
CA SER A 185 1.02 -20.16 25.01
C SER A 185 0.03 -19.01 24.87
N MET A 186 -0.84 -19.03 23.85
CA MET A 186 -1.83 -17.97 23.56
C MET A 186 -3.04 -18.02 24.52
N ALA A 187 -2.78 -18.00 25.82
CA ALA A 187 -3.78 -17.96 26.88
C ALA A 187 -3.29 -17.13 28.07
N ALA A 188 -4.21 -16.42 28.70
CA ALA A 188 -3.97 -15.64 29.91
C ALA A 188 -4.98 -16.03 31.00
N LYS A 189 -4.52 -16.07 32.24
CA LYS A 189 -5.38 -16.29 33.41
C LYS A 189 -5.75 -14.93 34.00
N ILE A 190 -7.04 -14.62 34.07
CA ILE A 190 -7.58 -13.39 34.63
C ILE A 190 -8.46 -13.77 35.82
N GLY A 191 -7.91 -13.63 37.04
CA GLY A 191 -8.51 -14.17 38.25
C GLY A 191 -8.64 -15.70 38.15
N GLU A 192 -9.87 -16.21 38.26
CA GLU A 192 -10.17 -17.64 38.13
C GLU A 192 -10.44 -18.09 36.69
N LYS A 193 -10.63 -17.14 35.75
CA LYS A 193 -10.99 -17.45 34.36
C LYS A 193 -9.76 -17.56 33.48
N THR A 194 -9.78 -18.51 32.55
CA THR A 194 -8.79 -18.58 31.47
C THR A 194 -9.39 -17.99 30.21
N VAL A 195 -8.74 -16.95 29.68
CA VAL A 195 -9.05 -16.38 28.37
C VAL A 195 -7.99 -16.88 27.40
N LYS A 196 -8.41 -17.45 26.27
CA LYS A 196 -7.49 -17.95 25.23
C LYS A 196 -7.85 -17.36 23.87
N SER A 197 -6.84 -17.17 23.04
CA SER A 197 -7.06 -16.86 21.63
C SER A 197 -7.62 -18.09 20.89
N PRO A 198 -8.39 -17.90 19.80
CA PRO A 198 -8.63 -18.97 18.83
C PRO A 198 -7.29 -19.52 18.31
N GLY A 199 -7.25 -20.82 18.03
CA GLY A 199 -6.13 -21.40 17.28
C GLY A 199 -6.03 -20.70 15.93
N THR A 200 -4.87 -20.10 15.66
CA THR A 200 -4.68 -19.21 14.51
C THR A 200 -3.49 -19.66 13.69
N LEU A 201 -3.71 -19.84 12.40
CA LEU A 201 -2.68 -20.05 11.39
C LEU A 201 -2.65 -18.82 10.48
N VAL A 202 -1.47 -18.22 10.33
CA VAL A 202 -1.23 -17.15 9.35
C VAL A 202 -0.29 -17.69 8.28
N ILE A 203 -0.76 -17.70 7.05
CA ILE A 203 0.02 -18.05 5.86
C ILE A 203 0.47 -16.76 5.19
N SER A 204 1.79 -16.61 5.02
CA SER A 204 2.38 -15.51 4.27
C SER A 204 3.09 -16.07 3.04
N THR A 205 2.59 -15.77 1.85
CA THR A 205 3.16 -16.28 0.60
C THR A 205 4.29 -15.39 0.11
N TYR A 206 5.20 -15.97 -0.67
CA TYR A 206 6.11 -15.24 -1.55
C TYR A 206 6.31 -16.05 -2.83
N ALA A 207 6.20 -15.36 -3.96
CA ALA A 207 6.27 -15.97 -5.28
C ALA A 207 7.03 -15.07 -6.28
N PRO A 208 7.89 -15.64 -7.14
CA PRO A 208 8.53 -14.89 -8.21
C PRO A 208 7.50 -14.30 -9.18
N CYS A 209 7.63 -13.02 -9.47
CA CYS A 209 6.84 -12.29 -10.45
C CYS A 209 7.72 -12.03 -11.69
N PRO A 210 7.37 -12.54 -12.88
CA PRO A 210 8.18 -12.33 -14.08
C PRO A 210 8.04 -10.92 -14.67
N ASP A 211 6.93 -10.22 -14.42
CA ASP A 211 6.72 -8.84 -14.86
C ASP A 211 5.80 -8.09 -13.87
N ILE A 212 6.39 -7.14 -13.12
CA ILE A 212 5.72 -6.33 -12.10
C ILE A 212 4.60 -5.43 -12.64
N ASN A 213 4.53 -5.25 -13.96
CA ASN A 213 3.49 -4.47 -14.61
C ASN A 213 2.21 -5.30 -14.87
N VAL A 214 2.29 -6.63 -14.78
CA VAL A 214 1.17 -7.53 -15.08
C VAL A 214 0.41 -7.85 -13.79
N LYS A 215 -0.50 -6.93 -13.43
CA LYS A 215 -1.31 -7.01 -12.23
C LYS A 215 -2.63 -6.23 -12.38
N VAL A 216 -3.60 -6.55 -11.55
CA VAL A 216 -4.82 -5.77 -11.36
C VAL A 216 -5.06 -5.54 -9.87
N THR A 217 -5.88 -4.56 -9.55
CA THR A 217 -6.22 -4.14 -8.18
C THR A 217 -7.74 -4.05 -8.03
N PRO A 218 -8.28 -3.94 -6.80
CA PRO A 218 -9.73 -3.89 -6.59
C PRO A 218 -10.43 -2.63 -7.09
N ASP A 219 -9.71 -1.53 -7.36
CA ASP A 219 -10.35 -0.30 -7.81
C ASP A 219 -10.95 -0.46 -9.22
N ILE A 220 -12.28 -0.43 -9.27
CA ILE A 220 -13.06 -0.47 -10.50
C ILE A 220 -12.59 0.62 -11.47
N LYS A 221 -12.19 0.20 -12.67
CA LYS A 221 -11.62 1.09 -13.70
C LYS A 221 -12.71 1.66 -14.61
N GLY A 222 -13.77 0.89 -14.87
CA GLY A 222 -14.76 1.21 -15.91
C GLY A 222 -15.37 2.60 -15.76
N SER A 223 -15.95 2.87 -14.59
CA SER A 223 -16.64 4.13 -14.29
C SER A 223 -15.74 5.35 -14.43
N ALA A 224 -14.50 5.30 -13.94
CA ALA A 224 -13.56 6.42 -14.00
C ALA A 224 -13.14 6.77 -15.44
N HIS A 225 -13.21 5.80 -16.35
CA HIS A 225 -12.90 5.96 -17.77
C HIS A 225 -14.14 6.10 -18.67
N GLY A 226 -15.35 6.11 -18.10
CA GLY A 226 -16.60 6.15 -18.86
C GLY A 226 -16.83 4.88 -19.71
N LEU A 227 -16.26 3.75 -19.31
CA LEU A 227 -16.39 2.47 -19.99
C LEU A 227 -17.50 1.64 -19.37
N GLU A 228 -18.27 0.95 -20.20
CA GLU A 228 -19.16 -0.12 -19.73
C GLU A 228 -18.32 -1.35 -19.38
N THR A 229 -18.60 -1.97 -18.23
CA THR A 229 -17.91 -3.16 -17.75
C THR A 229 -18.87 -4.18 -17.17
N VAL A 230 -18.40 -5.42 -17.00
CA VAL A 230 -19.16 -6.53 -16.43
C VAL A 230 -18.41 -7.06 -15.21
N LEU A 231 -19.16 -7.39 -14.16
CA LEU A 231 -18.67 -8.07 -12.97
C LEU A 231 -18.95 -9.57 -13.08
N LEU A 232 -17.88 -10.35 -13.09
CA LEU A 232 -17.90 -11.80 -13.16
C LEU A 232 -17.41 -12.38 -11.83
N TRP A 233 -18.27 -13.15 -11.16
CA TRP A 233 -17.93 -13.86 -9.94
C TRP A 233 -17.42 -15.26 -10.25
N ILE A 234 -16.25 -15.61 -9.71
CA ILE A 234 -15.63 -16.93 -9.77
C ILE A 234 -15.86 -17.63 -8.42
N ASN A 235 -16.54 -18.77 -8.45
CA ASN A 235 -16.90 -19.52 -7.26
C ASN A 235 -16.18 -20.88 -7.21
N ILE A 236 -15.49 -21.15 -6.10
CA ILE A 236 -14.66 -22.37 -5.98
C ILE A 236 -15.47 -23.53 -5.40
N GLU A 237 -16.12 -23.33 -4.26
CA GLU A 237 -16.64 -24.43 -3.46
C GLU A 237 -18.05 -24.88 -3.88
N GLY A 238 -18.93 -23.97 -4.32
CA GLY A 238 -20.33 -24.27 -4.63
C GLY A 238 -21.22 -24.52 -3.41
N LYS A 239 -20.75 -24.14 -2.22
CA LYS A 239 -21.48 -24.06 -0.96
C LYS A 239 -21.50 -22.63 -0.45
N PHE A 240 -22.42 -22.33 0.48
CA PHE A 240 -22.64 -20.99 1.01
C PHE A 240 -22.84 -21.04 2.51
N ARG A 241 -21.81 -21.44 3.25
CA ARG A 241 -21.85 -21.61 4.71
C ARG A 241 -21.62 -20.30 5.45
N LEU A 242 -22.38 -20.06 6.52
CA LEU A 242 -22.37 -18.81 7.28
C LEU A 242 -21.71 -18.94 8.66
N GLY A 243 -21.35 -20.15 9.10
CA GLY A 243 -20.66 -20.34 10.37
C GLY A 243 -19.26 -19.71 10.38
N GLY A 244 -18.95 -19.01 11.46
CA GLY A 244 -17.68 -18.31 11.65
C GLY A 244 -17.51 -17.08 10.75
N SER A 245 -18.60 -16.58 10.16
CA SER A 245 -18.59 -15.37 9.33
C SER A 245 -18.68 -14.08 10.13
N ALA A 246 -18.30 -12.96 9.51
CA ALA A 246 -18.57 -11.61 9.97
C ALA A 246 -20.07 -11.40 10.26
N LEU A 247 -20.95 -11.94 9.41
CA LEU A 247 -22.40 -11.87 9.65
C LEU A 247 -22.77 -12.59 10.96
N ALA A 248 -22.31 -13.82 11.17
CA ALA A 248 -22.57 -14.54 12.41
C ALA A 248 -22.03 -13.78 13.64
N GLN A 249 -20.82 -13.22 13.52
CA GLN A 249 -20.17 -12.47 14.58
C GLN A 249 -20.95 -11.23 15.02
N VAL A 250 -21.48 -10.43 14.07
CA VAL A 250 -22.27 -9.22 14.42
C VAL A 250 -23.63 -9.54 15.03
N HIS A 251 -24.10 -10.77 14.85
CA HIS A 251 -25.29 -11.31 15.52
C HIS A 251 -24.93 -12.07 16.81
N SER A 252 -23.71 -11.89 17.33
CA SER A 252 -23.19 -12.53 18.55
C SER A 252 -23.27 -14.06 18.51
N GLN A 253 -23.10 -14.65 17.33
CA GLN A 253 -23.19 -16.09 17.09
C GLN A 253 -21.94 -16.61 16.38
N GLN A 254 -21.77 -17.93 16.40
CA GLN A 254 -20.71 -18.63 15.68
C GLN A 254 -21.27 -19.52 14.56
N GLY A 255 -22.44 -20.14 14.75
CA GLY A 255 -22.94 -21.19 13.86
C GLY A 255 -22.23 -22.53 14.06
N ASN A 256 -22.57 -23.50 13.21
CA ASN A 256 -22.11 -24.89 13.29
C ASN A 256 -21.37 -25.39 12.05
N GLU A 257 -21.56 -24.77 10.89
CA GLU A 257 -20.89 -25.15 9.64
C GLU A 257 -20.18 -23.93 9.04
N CYS A 258 -18.85 -23.98 8.91
CA CYS A 258 -18.04 -22.88 8.36
C CYS A 258 -17.56 -23.14 6.93
N PRO A 259 -17.20 -22.07 6.18
CA PRO A 259 -16.46 -22.18 4.92
C PRO A 259 -15.23 -23.09 5.01
N ASN A 260 -14.98 -23.83 3.93
CA ASN A 260 -13.90 -24.79 3.80
C ASN A 260 -13.66 -25.11 2.32
N VAL A 261 -12.42 -25.03 1.84
CA VAL A 261 -12.08 -25.42 0.46
C VAL A 261 -11.80 -26.92 0.38
N LEU A 262 -12.77 -27.65 -0.18
CA LEU A 262 -12.66 -29.07 -0.48
C LEU A 262 -12.40 -29.32 -1.97
N ARG A 263 -12.74 -28.36 -2.84
CA ARG A 263 -12.51 -28.40 -4.30
C ARG A 263 -11.20 -27.73 -4.69
N THR A 264 -10.07 -28.26 -4.20
CA THR A 264 -8.72 -27.73 -4.44
C THR A 264 -8.28 -27.79 -5.90
N ASP A 265 -8.78 -28.75 -6.67
CA ASP A 265 -8.62 -28.82 -8.12
C ASP A 265 -9.24 -27.60 -8.83
N VAL A 266 -10.43 -27.19 -8.40
CA VAL A 266 -11.13 -26.02 -8.93
C VAL A 266 -10.40 -24.74 -8.57
N LEU A 267 -9.90 -24.63 -7.33
CA LEU A 267 -9.04 -23.49 -6.93
C LEU A 267 -7.81 -23.39 -7.83
N SER A 268 -7.09 -24.51 -8.04
CA SER A 268 -5.91 -24.53 -8.91
C SER A 268 -6.23 -24.15 -10.36
N ASN A 269 -7.33 -24.67 -10.90
CA ASN A 269 -7.78 -24.36 -12.26
C ASN A 269 -8.20 -22.89 -12.40
N ALA A 270 -8.98 -22.38 -11.46
CA ALA A 270 -9.40 -20.99 -11.43
C ALA A 270 -8.20 -20.05 -11.35
N PHE A 271 -7.21 -20.35 -10.49
CA PHE A 271 -5.97 -19.58 -10.40
C PHE A 271 -5.23 -19.54 -11.74
N LYS A 272 -5.04 -20.68 -12.39
CA LYS A 272 -4.35 -20.77 -13.70
C LYS A 272 -5.08 -19.99 -14.80
N VAL A 273 -6.41 -20.08 -14.85
CA VAL A 273 -7.22 -19.33 -15.83
C VAL A 273 -7.11 -17.82 -15.57
N THR A 274 -7.24 -17.37 -14.32
CA THR A 274 -7.06 -15.95 -13.98
C THR A 274 -5.66 -15.46 -14.33
N GLN A 275 -4.61 -16.21 -14.01
CA GLN A 275 -3.22 -15.87 -14.36
C GLN A 275 -2.99 -15.74 -15.87
N LYS A 276 -3.64 -16.59 -16.67
CA LYS A 276 -3.60 -16.51 -18.14
C LYS A 276 -4.29 -15.24 -18.63
N LEU A 277 -5.53 -15.01 -18.20
CA LEU A 277 -6.32 -13.83 -18.60
C LEU A 277 -5.68 -12.51 -18.16
N LEU A 278 -5.01 -12.52 -17.01
CA LEU A 278 -4.20 -11.39 -16.52
C LEU A 278 -3.04 -11.08 -17.47
N ALA A 279 -2.28 -12.10 -17.88
CA ALA A 279 -1.18 -11.95 -18.84
C ALA A 279 -1.66 -11.48 -20.23
N GLU A 280 -2.88 -11.85 -20.61
CA GLU A 280 -3.53 -11.43 -21.86
C GLU A 280 -4.16 -10.03 -21.77
N GLY A 281 -4.10 -9.35 -20.62
CA GLY A 281 -4.66 -8.02 -20.42
C GLY A 281 -6.20 -7.98 -20.49
N LYS A 282 -6.87 -9.09 -20.17
CA LYS A 282 -8.34 -9.21 -20.26
C LYS A 282 -9.08 -8.73 -19.01
N LEU A 283 -8.35 -8.54 -17.91
CA LEU A 283 -8.88 -8.17 -16.60
C LEU A 283 -8.60 -6.68 -16.33
N LEU A 284 -9.62 -5.94 -15.88
CA LEU A 284 -9.50 -4.51 -15.57
C LEU A 284 -9.24 -4.28 -14.07
N ALA A 285 -10.00 -4.99 -13.23
CA ALA A 285 -9.90 -4.99 -11.79
C ALA A 285 -10.29 -6.37 -11.25
N GLY A 286 -9.96 -6.64 -9.99
CA GLY A 286 -10.39 -7.85 -9.31
C GLY A 286 -10.14 -7.77 -7.81
N HIS A 287 -10.95 -8.51 -7.06
CA HIS A 287 -10.85 -8.58 -5.60
C HIS A 287 -11.34 -9.94 -5.09
N ASP A 288 -10.73 -10.44 -4.02
CA ASP A 288 -11.06 -11.74 -3.45
C ASP A 288 -12.30 -11.69 -2.55
N ILE A 289 -12.84 -12.86 -2.21
CA ILE A 289 -13.95 -13.00 -1.27
C ILE A 289 -13.40 -13.60 0.02
N SER A 290 -13.38 -12.77 1.05
CA SER A 290 -12.88 -13.10 2.39
C SER A 290 -13.89 -12.66 3.46
N ASP A 291 -13.47 -11.90 4.48
CA ASP A 291 -14.34 -11.48 5.57
C ASP A 291 -15.49 -10.56 5.07
N GLY A 292 -16.72 -10.88 5.45
CA GLY A 292 -17.93 -10.19 4.99
C GLY A 292 -18.54 -10.73 3.68
N GLY A 293 -17.82 -11.59 2.95
CA GLY A 293 -18.35 -12.32 1.80
C GLY A 293 -18.46 -11.48 0.52
N LEU A 294 -19.22 -12.00 -0.45
CA LEU A 294 -19.39 -11.40 -1.79
C LEU A 294 -19.85 -9.94 -1.73
N LEU A 295 -20.73 -9.61 -0.79
CA LEU A 295 -21.23 -8.24 -0.65
C LEU A 295 -20.09 -7.26 -0.32
N ILE A 296 -19.24 -7.59 0.64
CA ILE A 296 -18.14 -6.72 1.05
C ILE A 296 -17.10 -6.61 -0.06
N CYS A 297 -16.72 -7.72 -0.69
CA CYS A 297 -15.85 -7.70 -1.88
C CYS A 297 -16.33 -6.69 -2.94
N LEU A 298 -17.62 -6.71 -3.29
CA LEU A 298 -18.20 -5.76 -4.24
C LEU A 298 -18.17 -4.32 -3.74
N LEU A 299 -18.51 -4.09 -2.47
CA LEU A 299 -18.50 -2.75 -1.88
C LEU A 299 -17.08 -2.17 -1.82
N GLU A 300 -16.09 -2.98 -1.47
CA GLU A 300 -14.69 -2.58 -1.42
C GLU A 300 -14.16 -2.24 -2.82
N MET A 301 -14.50 -3.03 -3.85
CA MET A 301 -14.20 -2.69 -5.25
C MET A 301 -14.81 -1.33 -5.65
N ALA A 302 -16.05 -1.05 -5.23
CA ALA A 302 -16.72 0.22 -5.46
C ALA A 302 -16.05 1.40 -4.73
N PHE A 303 -15.66 1.21 -3.47
CA PHE A 303 -14.96 2.24 -2.68
C PHE A 303 -13.58 2.55 -3.27
N ALA A 304 -12.84 1.51 -3.64
CA ALA A 304 -11.54 1.62 -4.27
C ALA A 304 -11.61 2.39 -5.59
N GLY A 305 -12.62 2.13 -6.44
CA GLY A 305 -12.80 2.79 -7.74
C GLY A 305 -13.63 4.08 -7.74
N LEU A 306 -14.16 4.52 -6.59
CA LEU A 306 -15.21 5.54 -6.51
C LEU A 306 -16.35 5.27 -7.50
N SER A 307 -16.80 4.02 -7.58
CA SER A 307 -17.77 3.59 -8.59
C SER A 307 -19.09 3.19 -7.95
N GLY A 308 -20.21 3.60 -8.55
CA GLY A 308 -21.49 2.97 -8.26
C GLY A 308 -21.55 1.56 -8.86
N LEU A 309 -22.59 0.80 -8.46
CA LEU A 309 -22.78 -0.60 -8.84
C LEU A 309 -24.24 -0.92 -9.12
N GLN A 310 -24.45 -1.82 -10.08
CA GLN A 310 -25.74 -2.45 -10.31
C GLN A 310 -25.56 -3.97 -10.34
N VAL A 311 -26.04 -4.63 -9.29
CA VAL A 311 -25.89 -6.08 -9.06
C VAL A 311 -27.26 -6.75 -9.06
N ASN A 312 -27.37 -7.86 -9.79
CA ASN A 312 -28.56 -8.69 -9.86
C ASN A 312 -28.19 -10.17 -9.67
N LEU A 313 -28.60 -10.74 -8.54
CA LEU A 313 -28.30 -12.12 -8.15
C LEU A 313 -29.38 -13.12 -8.59
N THR A 314 -30.39 -12.72 -9.36
CA THR A 314 -31.51 -13.61 -9.75
C THR A 314 -31.00 -14.90 -10.41
N ASN A 315 -30.16 -14.77 -11.44
CA ASN A 315 -29.63 -15.91 -12.17
C ASN A 315 -28.80 -16.85 -11.28
N VAL A 316 -28.07 -16.27 -10.33
CA VAL A 316 -27.23 -17.01 -9.37
C VAL A 316 -28.12 -17.82 -8.42
N VAL A 317 -29.14 -17.19 -7.84
CA VAL A 317 -30.10 -17.83 -6.93
C VAL A 317 -30.83 -18.99 -7.61
N ASP A 318 -31.15 -18.86 -8.90
CA ASP A 318 -31.87 -19.90 -9.63
C ASP A 318 -30.99 -21.08 -10.05
N GLN A 319 -29.67 -20.87 -10.19
CA GLN A 319 -28.72 -21.91 -10.58
C GLN A 319 -28.14 -22.67 -9.37
N ILE A 320 -28.09 -22.05 -8.18
CA ILE A 320 -27.53 -22.69 -6.99
C ILE A 320 -28.54 -23.68 -6.40
N PRO A 321 -28.16 -24.95 -6.19
CA PRO A 321 -29.02 -25.92 -5.53
C PRO A 321 -29.35 -25.46 -4.10
N HIS A 322 -30.63 -25.48 -3.73
CA HIS A 322 -31.08 -25.04 -2.41
C HIS A 322 -30.31 -25.73 -1.27
N LYS A 323 -29.97 -27.02 -1.41
CA LYS A 323 -29.18 -27.79 -0.43
C LYS A 323 -27.75 -27.28 -0.17
N SER A 324 -27.20 -26.47 -1.07
CA SER A 324 -25.86 -25.87 -0.93
C SER A 324 -25.86 -24.62 -0.03
N LEU A 325 -27.04 -24.08 0.28
CA LEU A 325 -27.21 -22.90 1.11
C LEU A 325 -27.19 -23.26 2.59
N ASP A 326 -26.63 -22.36 3.41
CA ASP A 326 -26.64 -22.47 4.86
C ASP A 326 -28.05 -22.75 5.42
N GLU A 327 -28.11 -23.58 6.45
CA GLU A 327 -29.37 -23.95 7.11
C GLU A 327 -30.15 -22.73 7.60
N ALA A 328 -29.47 -21.71 8.16
CA ALA A 328 -30.11 -20.52 8.70
C ALA A 328 -30.84 -19.72 7.60
N SER A 329 -30.19 -19.55 6.45
CA SER A 329 -30.75 -18.86 5.28
C SER A 329 -31.95 -19.63 4.70
N ARG A 330 -31.87 -20.97 4.65
CA ARG A 330 -32.99 -21.81 4.21
C ARG A 330 -34.18 -21.74 5.17
N ALA A 331 -33.93 -21.75 6.48
CA ALA A 331 -34.97 -21.72 7.50
C ALA A 331 -35.85 -20.46 7.42
N ILE A 332 -35.25 -19.32 7.08
CA ILE A 332 -35.97 -18.04 6.88
C ILE A 332 -36.39 -17.79 5.42
N GLN A 333 -36.21 -18.76 4.53
CA GLN A 333 -36.54 -18.68 3.09
C GLN A 333 -35.88 -17.48 2.38
N ASN A 334 -34.61 -17.21 2.71
CA ASN A 334 -33.86 -16.08 2.20
C ASN A 334 -32.53 -16.51 1.58
N PRO A 335 -32.53 -17.20 0.43
CA PRO A 335 -31.35 -17.79 -0.18
C PRO A 335 -30.27 -16.76 -0.56
N GLU A 336 -30.67 -15.54 -0.87
CA GLU A 336 -29.77 -14.44 -1.22
C GLU A 336 -28.83 -14.08 -0.07
N LEU A 337 -29.28 -14.28 1.17
CA LEU A 337 -28.48 -13.97 2.34
C LEU A 337 -27.20 -14.80 2.40
N ALA A 338 -27.30 -16.11 2.16
CA ALA A 338 -26.14 -16.98 2.14
C ALA A 338 -25.19 -16.63 0.99
N ILE A 339 -25.72 -16.27 -0.17
CA ILE A 339 -24.90 -15.86 -1.33
C ILE A 339 -24.11 -14.58 -1.04
N LEU A 340 -24.73 -13.61 -0.35
CA LEU A 340 -24.10 -12.31 -0.06
C LEU A 340 -23.02 -12.40 1.02
N TYR A 341 -23.25 -13.19 2.07
CA TYR A 341 -22.42 -13.17 3.29
C TYR A 341 -21.61 -14.44 3.55
N ALA A 342 -21.72 -15.47 2.73
CA ALA A 342 -20.83 -16.62 2.84
C ALA A 342 -19.40 -16.21 2.45
N GLU A 343 -18.47 -16.54 3.32
CA GLU A 343 -17.03 -16.21 3.20
C GLU A 343 -16.28 -17.39 2.59
N GLU A 344 -16.85 -17.93 1.52
CA GLU A 344 -16.31 -19.04 0.76
C GLU A 344 -15.29 -18.53 -0.24
N CYS A 345 -14.23 -19.29 -0.48
CA CYS A 345 -13.16 -18.88 -1.39
C CYS A 345 -13.69 -18.63 -2.81
N GLY A 346 -13.30 -17.50 -3.38
CA GLY A 346 -13.67 -17.03 -4.71
C GLY A 346 -13.16 -15.61 -4.92
N TRP A 347 -13.49 -15.05 -6.07
CA TRP A 347 -13.16 -13.65 -6.39
C TRP A 347 -14.10 -13.06 -7.43
N VAL A 348 -14.14 -11.73 -7.51
CA VAL A 348 -14.86 -10.98 -8.54
C VAL A 348 -13.85 -10.35 -9.49
N LEU A 349 -14.17 -10.37 -10.78
CA LEU A 349 -13.38 -9.76 -11.86
C LEU A 349 -14.22 -8.69 -12.55
N GLU A 350 -13.62 -7.53 -12.77
CA GLU A 350 -14.13 -6.54 -13.71
C GLU A 350 -13.50 -6.77 -15.08
N ILE A 351 -14.34 -6.93 -16.11
CA ILE A 351 -13.90 -7.16 -17.48
C ILE A 351 -14.66 -6.29 -18.47
N HIS A 352 -14.03 -6.05 -19.62
CA HIS A 352 -14.70 -5.39 -20.72
C HIS A 352 -15.79 -6.32 -21.34
N PRO A 353 -16.97 -5.81 -21.73
CA PRO A 353 -18.05 -6.64 -22.29
C PRO A 353 -17.62 -7.44 -23.53
N SER A 354 -16.72 -6.90 -24.35
CA SER A 354 -16.20 -7.61 -25.53
C SER A 354 -15.36 -8.84 -25.18
N SER A 355 -14.81 -8.92 -23.97
CA SER A 355 -14.02 -10.07 -23.49
C SER A 355 -14.86 -11.08 -22.74
N LEU A 356 -16.14 -10.78 -22.41
CA LEU A 356 -16.98 -11.60 -21.54
C LEU A 356 -17.10 -13.05 -22.02
N SER A 357 -17.46 -13.25 -23.29
CA SER A 357 -17.68 -14.60 -23.84
C SER A 357 -16.43 -15.46 -23.79
N GLU A 358 -15.27 -14.89 -24.12
CA GLU A 358 -13.97 -15.56 -24.07
C GLU A 358 -13.58 -15.92 -22.63
N VAL A 359 -13.72 -14.96 -21.70
CA VAL A 359 -13.39 -15.13 -20.28
C VAL A 359 -14.27 -16.22 -19.65
N GLN A 360 -15.59 -16.17 -19.84
CA GLN A 360 -16.49 -17.20 -19.32
C GLN A 360 -16.21 -18.58 -19.93
N ALA A 361 -15.92 -18.65 -21.23
CA ALA A 361 -15.55 -19.89 -21.89
C ALA A 361 -14.27 -20.49 -21.30
N ALA A 362 -13.27 -19.66 -20.99
CA ALA A 362 -12.02 -20.12 -20.38
C ALA A 362 -12.23 -20.77 -18.99
N PHE A 363 -13.03 -20.13 -18.12
CA PHE A 363 -13.36 -20.72 -16.81
C PHE A 363 -14.22 -21.97 -16.96
N SER A 364 -15.22 -21.94 -17.84
CA SER A 364 -16.14 -23.06 -18.06
C SER A 364 -15.41 -24.29 -18.63
N ALA A 365 -14.47 -24.09 -19.57
CA ALA A 365 -13.62 -25.15 -20.11
C ALA A 365 -12.72 -25.79 -19.04
N ALA A 366 -12.34 -25.03 -18.01
CA ALA A 366 -11.60 -25.51 -16.85
C ALA A 366 -12.50 -26.07 -15.72
N SER A 367 -13.80 -26.22 -15.98
CA SER A 367 -14.82 -26.65 -15.01
C SER A 367 -14.92 -25.76 -13.76
N VAL A 368 -14.64 -24.47 -13.91
CA VAL A 368 -14.72 -23.46 -12.86
C VAL A 368 -16.05 -22.71 -12.95
N PRO A 369 -16.94 -22.82 -11.93
CA PRO A 369 -18.18 -22.07 -11.87
C PRO A 369 -17.93 -20.56 -11.93
N ASN A 370 -18.66 -19.88 -12.82
CA ASN A 370 -18.56 -18.44 -13.01
C ASN A 370 -19.95 -17.84 -13.29
N TYR A 371 -20.22 -16.66 -12.73
CA TYR A 371 -21.53 -16.02 -12.80
C TYR A 371 -21.40 -14.54 -13.12
N VAL A 372 -22.13 -14.07 -14.12
CA VAL A 372 -22.31 -12.64 -14.35
C VAL A 372 -23.27 -12.11 -13.30
N ILE A 373 -22.81 -11.18 -12.47
CA ILE A 373 -23.57 -10.69 -11.32
C ILE A 373 -23.96 -9.22 -11.42
N GLY A 374 -23.34 -8.44 -12.32
CA GLY A 374 -23.65 -7.02 -12.44
C GLY A 374 -22.66 -6.24 -13.29
N CYS A 375 -22.65 -4.93 -13.08
CA CYS A 375 -21.75 -3.97 -13.73
C CYS A 375 -21.43 -2.78 -12.83
N ALA A 376 -20.34 -2.08 -13.16
CA ALA A 376 -20.05 -0.76 -12.64
C ALA A 376 -21.00 0.28 -13.25
N LYS A 377 -21.44 1.27 -12.46
CA LYS A 377 -22.38 2.29 -12.91
C LYS A 377 -22.19 3.63 -12.19
N GLY A 378 -21.74 4.63 -12.93
CA GLY A 378 -21.52 5.98 -12.42
C GLY A 378 -20.19 6.10 -11.66
N TYR A 379 -19.64 7.33 -11.67
CA TYR A 379 -18.37 7.66 -11.03
C TYR A 379 -18.57 8.77 -9.99
N GLY A 380 -17.91 8.62 -8.84
CA GLY A 380 -17.93 9.55 -7.72
C GLY A 380 -18.76 9.05 -6.54
N LEU A 381 -18.58 9.74 -5.41
CA LEU A 381 -19.15 9.40 -4.11
C LEU A 381 -20.70 9.38 -4.10
N ASP A 382 -21.35 10.17 -4.94
CA ASP A 382 -22.82 10.21 -5.01
C ASP A 382 -23.41 9.12 -5.94
N SER A 383 -22.58 8.29 -6.55
CA SER A 383 -23.02 7.19 -7.42
C SER A 383 -23.79 6.13 -6.63
N THR A 384 -24.84 5.60 -7.23
CA THR A 384 -25.72 4.61 -6.61
C THR A 384 -25.10 3.22 -6.58
N ILE A 385 -25.28 2.52 -5.45
CA ILE A 385 -25.02 1.09 -5.30
C ILE A 385 -26.36 0.40 -5.11
N SER A 386 -26.65 -0.57 -5.98
CA SER A 386 -27.89 -1.35 -5.94
C SER A 386 -27.62 -2.84 -6.05
N VAL A 387 -28.22 -3.61 -5.15
CA VAL A 387 -28.19 -5.08 -5.14
C VAL A 387 -29.62 -5.60 -5.11
N SER A 388 -29.96 -6.47 -6.03
CA SER A 388 -31.30 -7.02 -6.17
C SER A 388 -31.29 -8.51 -6.51
N ALA A 389 -32.40 -9.19 -6.23
CA ALA A 389 -32.65 -10.56 -6.67
C ALA A 389 -34.15 -10.81 -6.75
N LYS A 390 -34.60 -11.51 -7.81
CA LYS A 390 -36.01 -11.86 -8.03
C LYS A 390 -36.95 -10.66 -7.93
N GLY A 391 -36.50 -9.51 -8.43
CA GLY A 391 -37.23 -8.22 -8.36
C GLY A 391 -37.26 -7.56 -6.97
N ARG A 392 -36.68 -8.17 -5.93
CA ARG A 392 -36.54 -7.58 -4.59
C ARG A 392 -35.24 -6.78 -4.49
N THR A 393 -35.33 -5.57 -3.95
CA THR A 393 -34.17 -4.75 -3.60
C THR A 393 -33.61 -5.20 -2.25
N LEU A 394 -32.35 -5.63 -2.22
CA LEU A 394 -31.64 -6.08 -1.02
C LEU A 394 -30.78 -4.95 -0.43
N LEU A 395 -30.22 -4.11 -1.30
CA LEU A 395 -29.47 -2.91 -0.94
C LEU A 395 -29.73 -1.81 -1.97
N HIS A 396 -29.97 -0.60 -1.50
CA HIS A 396 -30.00 0.60 -2.32
C HIS A 396 -29.43 1.76 -1.50
N SER A 397 -28.25 2.24 -1.89
CA SER A 397 -27.53 3.31 -1.21
C SER A 397 -26.63 4.04 -2.22
N ASN A 398 -25.72 4.89 -1.75
CA ASN A 398 -24.67 5.48 -2.56
C ASN A 398 -23.28 5.13 -2.00
N VAL A 399 -22.25 5.36 -2.80
CA VAL A 399 -20.85 5.10 -2.43
C VAL A 399 -20.49 5.86 -1.15
N LYS A 400 -20.83 7.14 -1.04
CA LYS A 400 -20.52 8.02 0.10
C LYS A 400 -20.98 7.44 1.43
N THR A 401 -22.25 7.07 1.53
CA THR A 401 -22.85 6.56 2.77
C THR A 401 -22.17 5.27 3.22
N LEU A 402 -22.02 4.31 2.31
CA LEU A 402 -21.42 3.01 2.65
C LEU A 402 -19.90 3.13 2.91
N PHE A 403 -19.20 3.98 2.17
CA PHE A 403 -17.77 4.21 2.36
C PHE A 403 -17.51 4.89 3.72
N LYS A 404 -18.31 5.89 4.12
CA LYS A 404 -18.20 6.49 5.46
C LYS A 404 -18.52 5.50 6.58
N GLN A 405 -19.44 4.56 6.37
CA GLN A 405 -19.70 3.47 7.32
C GLN A 405 -18.50 2.53 7.46
N TRP A 406 -17.92 2.09 6.34
CA TRP A 406 -16.72 1.24 6.32
C TRP A 406 -15.48 1.92 6.92
N GLU A 407 -15.31 3.22 6.70
CA GLU A 407 -14.19 4.02 7.26
C GLU A 407 -14.41 4.40 8.73
N ARG A 408 -15.64 4.30 9.26
CA ARG A 408 -16.05 4.83 10.57
C ARG A 408 -15.12 4.40 11.71
N ILE A 409 -14.85 3.10 11.82
CA ILE A 409 -14.04 2.56 12.92
C ILE A 409 -12.57 2.91 12.77
N SER A 410 -12.05 2.90 11.55
CA SER A 410 -10.70 3.40 11.24
C SER A 410 -10.54 4.85 11.68
N PHE A 411 -11.51 5.71 11.36
CA PHE A 411 -11.53 7.11 11.80
C PHE A 411 -11.56 7.25 13.33
N GLU A 412 -12.36 6.43 14.04
CA GLU A 412 -12.39 6.45 15.52
C GLU A 412 -11.06 6.02 16.13
N LEU A 413 -10.44 4.97 15.59
CA LEU A 413 -9.10 4.54 15.99
C LEU A 413 -8.03 5.59 15.66
N GLU A 414 -8.20 6.31 14.54
CA GLU A 414 -7.29 7.35 14.11
C GLU A 414 -7.20 8.51 15.09
N LYS A 415 -8.34 8.95 15.64
CA LYS A 415 -8.39 9.98 16.69
C LYS A 415 -7.62 9.62 17.96
N LEU A 416 -7.38 8.33 18.23
CA LEU A 416 -6.60 7.88 19.39
C LEU A 416 -5.10 7.99 19.18
N GLN A 417 -4.65 8.17 17.94
CA GLN A 417 -3.24 8.18 17.61
C GLN A 417 -2.78 9.46 16.91
N THR A 418 -3.58 10.12 16.09
CA THR A 418 -3.18 11.35 15.37
C THR A 418 -3.85 12.59 15.96
N ASN A 419 -3.42 13.80 15.54
CA ASN A 419 -4.12 15.03 15.89
C ASN A 419 -5.60 14.94 15.46
N THR A 420 -6.52 15.12 16.41
CA THR A 420 -7.97 14.92 16.22
C THR A 420 -8.54 15.76 15.07
N ASP A 421 -8.07 16.99 14.89
CA ASP A 421 -8.56 17.87 13.82
C ASP A 421 -8.19 17.32 12.45
N CYS A 422 -6.97 16.78 12.30
CA CYS A 422 -6.54 16.11 11.07
C CYS A 422 -7.37 14.84 10.80
N ALA A 423 -7.67 14.03 11.82
CA ALA A 423 -8.52 12.85 11.65
C ALA A 423 -9.94 13.23 11.19
N ILE A 424 -10.52 14.30 11.77
CA ILE A 424 -11.83 14.83 11.39
C ILE A 424 -11.79 15.37 9.96
N GLU A 425 -10.76 16.13 9.61
CA GLU A 425 -10.58 16.70 8.28
C GLU A 425 -10.48 15.60 7.21
N GLU A 426 -9.67 14.56 7.43
CA GLU A 426 -9.54 13.41 6.52
C GLU A 426 -10.88 12.68 6.33
N PHE A 427 -11.60 12.39 7.42
CA PHE A 427 -12.90 11.71 7.32
C PHE A 427 -13.96 12.55 6.59
N ASN A 428 -13.98 13.86 6.82
CA ASN A 428 -14.92 14.78 6.16
C ASN A 428 -14.60 14.97 4.67
N THR A 429 -13.37 14.67 4.22
CA THR A 429 -13.05 14.71 2.78
C THR A 429 -13.89 13.71 1.96
N LEU A 430 -14.40 12.63 2.58
CA LEU A 430 -15.31 11.67 1.96
C LEU A 430 -16.69 12.27 1.59
N ASP A 431 -16.95 13.54 1.87
CA ASP A 431 -18.17 14.22 1.43
C ASP A 431 -18.03 14.85 0.03
N TYR A 432 -16.80 15.11 -0.43
CA TYR A 432 -16.57 15.92 -1.63
C TYR A 432 -15.37 15.52 -2.52
N ARG A 433 -14.47 14.64 -2.07
CA ARG A 433 -13.31 14.23 -2.89
C ARG A 433 -13.76 13.54 -4.19
N THR A 434 -13.10 13.89 -5.29
CA THR A 434 -13.35 13.30 -6.62
C THR A 434 -12.16 12.54 -7.19
N GLY A 435 -11.02 12.58 -6.47
CA GLY A 435 -9.76 12.01 -6.91
C GLY A 435 -8.89 13.06 -7.62
N PRO A 436 -7.55 12.89 -7.60
CA PRO A 436 -6.64 13.87 -8.19
C PRO A 436 -6.66 13.80 -9.71
N LYS A 437 -6.37 14.94 -10.36
CA LYS A 437 -6.19 15.04 -11.81
C LYS A 437 -4.74 15.38 -12.11
N TYR A 438 -4.07 14.51 -12.85
CA TYR A 438 -2.69 14.71 -13.27
C TYR A 438 -2.61 15.37 -14.64
N PHE A 439 -1.61 16.21 -14.81
CA PHE A 439 -1.35 16.96 -16.02
C PHE A 439 0.15 17.20 -16.18
N CYS A 440 0.66 16.94 -17.38
CA CYS A 440 2.06 17.18 -17.75
C CYS A 440 2.10 17.47 -19.25
N GLU A 441 2.59 18.66 -19.63
CA GLU A 441 2.73 19.04 -21.04
C GLU A 441 4.06 18.58 -21.64
N VAL A 442 4.98 18.05 -20.82
CA VAL A 442 6.30 17.63 -21.29
C VAL A 442 6.16 16.45 -22.24
N ASP A 443 6.66 16.61 -23.47
CA ASP A 443 6.87 15.47 -24.35
C ASP A 443 7.97 14.59 -23.76
N LEU A 444 7.58 13.42 -23.26
CA LEU A 444 8.51 12.46 -22.66
C LEU A 444 9.31 11.68 -23.72
N LYS A 445 9.01 11.81 -25.02
CA LYS A 445 9.71 11.05 -26.09
C LYS A 445 11.17 11.50 -26.31
N PRO A 446 11.51 12.80 -26.40
CA PRO A 446 12.90 13.24 -26.55
C PRO A 446 13.76 12.92 -25.32
N GLU A 447 13.14 12.90 -24.13
CA GLU A 447 13.80 12.59 -22.84
C GLU A 447 14.26 11.12 -22.73
N LEU A 448 13.72 10.22 -23.56
CA LEU A 448 14.17 8.83 -23.67
C LEU A 448 15.52 8.69 -24.39
N ILE A 449 15.92 9.70 -25.16
CA ILE A 449 17.17 9.72 -25.94
C ILE A 449 18.05 10.83 -25.35
N LEU A 450 18.49 10.63 -24.10
CA LEU A 450 19.57 11.44 -23.58
C LEU A 450 20.83 11.14 -24.39
N LYS A 451 21.35 12.15 -25.11
CA LYS A 451 22.66 12.04 -25.75
C LYS A 451 23.68 11.78 -24.64
N ARG A 452 24.45 10.69 -24.75
CA ARG A 452 25.60 10.49 -23.86
C ARG A 452 26.53 11.69 -24.03
N ALA A 453 26.78 12.39 -22.93
CA ALA A 453 27.77 13.44 -22.90
C ALA A 453 29.14 12.84 -23.25
N THR A 454 29.94 13.59 -24.00
CA THR A 454 31.33 13.20 -24.32
C THR A 454 32.22 13.19 -23.08
N ARG A 455 31.81 13.88 -22.02
CA ARG A 455 32.42 13.89 -20.69
C ARG A 455 31.44 13.37 -19.66
N SER A 456 31.93 12.50 -18.79
CA SER A 456 31.19 12.04 -17.63
C SER A 456 30.99 13.19 -16.63
N ILE A 457 29.75 13.35 -16.14
CA ILE A 457 29.43 14.35 -15.10
C ILE A 457 29.34 13.63 -13.77
N CYS A 458 30.34 13.83 -12.91
CA CYS A 458 30.40 13.21 -11.59
C CYS A 458 29.49 13.93 -10.60
N VAL A 459 28.67 13.16 -9.88
CA VAL A 459 27.84 13.63 -8.75
C VAL A 459 28.06 12.76 -7.52
N ALA A 460 28.00 13.38 -6.35
CA ALA A 460 28.09 12.67 -5.07
C ALA A 460 26.70 12.51 -4.47
N VAL A 461 26.31 11.28 -4.18
CA VAL A 461 25.19 10.97 -3.29
C VAL A 461 25.78 10.89 -1.88
N LEU A 462 25.59 11.96 -1.10
CA LEU A 462 26.13 12.09 0.25
C LEU A 462 25.19 11.44 1.26
N ARG A 463 25.69 10.41 1.96
CA ARG A 463 24.92 9.75 3.04
C ARG A 463 25.61 9.81 4.40
N GLU A 464 24.79 9.98 5.42
CA GLU A 464 25.14 9.90 6.84
C GLU A 464 24.52 8.63 7.46
N GLU A 465 24.98 8.23 8.65
CA GLU A 465 24.34 7.17 9.43
C GLU A 465 22.82 7.42 9.57
N GLY A 466 22.00 6.48 9.10
CA GLY A 466 20.53 6.55 9.17
C GLY A 466 19.84 7.06 7.88
N VAL A 467 20.60 7.56 6.90
CA VAL A 467 20.09 7.78 5.53
C VAL A 467 19.70 6.43 4.91
N ASN A 468 18.57 6.37 4.20
CA ASN A 468 18.02 5.11 3.68
C ASN A 468 17.36 5.21 2.29
N SER A 469 17.45 6.37 1.63
CA SER A 469 16.88 6.62 0.30
C SER A 469 17.96 6.86 -0.76
N ASP A 470 19.18 6.39 -0.49
CA ASP A 470 20.36 6.59 -1.32
C ASP A 470 20.31 5.75 -2.60
N ARG A 471 19.77 4.52 -2.54
CA ARG A 471 19.80 3.57 -3.68
C ARG A 471 18.89 3.99 -4.83
N GLU A 472 17.64 4.34 -4.53
CA GLU A 472 16.69 4.84 -5.52
C GLU A 472 17.12 6.21 -6.10
N MET A 473 17.78 7.04 -5.28
CA MET A 473 18.40 8.27 -5.74
C MET A 473 19.54 8.00 -6.73
N MET A 474 20.44 7.07 -6.40
CA MET A 474 21.51 6.64 -7.30
C MET A 474 20.95 6.08 -8.61
N ALA A 475 19.89 5.27 -8.58
CA ALA A 475 19.23 4.74 -9.77
C ALA A 475 18.68 5.85 -10.68
N SER A 476 17.98 6.83 -10.10
CA SER A 476 17.43 7.99 -10.81
C SER A 476 18.52 8.81 -11.53
N LEU A 477 19.66 9.02 -10.87
CA LEU A 477 20.81 9.75 -11.41
C LEU A 477 21.58 8.95 -12.48
N LEU A 478 21.75 7.65 -12.28
CA LEU A 478 22.35 6.75 -13.29
C LEU A 478 21.50 6.74 -14.57
N LYS A 479 20.17 6.67 -14.43
CA LYS A 479 19.23 6.77 -15.56
C LYS A 479 19.32 8.12 -16.29
N ALA A 480 19.68 9.19 -15.58
CA ALA A 480 19.95 10.51 -16.14
C ALA A 480 21.39 10.68 -16.71
N ASN A 481 22.17 9.60 -16.88
CA ASN A 481 23.54 9.60 -17.39
C ASN A 481 24.58 10.34 -16.53
N PHE A 482 24.39 10.41 -15.20
CA PHE A 482 25.47 10.83 -14.31
C PHE A 482 26.42 9.68 -13.98
N GLU A 483 27.68 10.00 -13.70
CA GLU A 483 28.57 9.13 -12.94
C GLU A 483 28.34 9.39 -11.47
N VAL A 484 27.79 8.39 -10.78
CA VAL A 484 27.28 8.53 -9.42
C VAL A 484 28.26 7.89 -8.44
N HIS A 485 28.74 8.66 -7.49
CA HIS A 485 29.58 8.17 -6.41
C HIS A 485 28.77 8.10 -5.11
N ASP A 486 28.75 6.93 -4.47
CA ASP A 486 28.35 6.77 -3.08
C ASP A 486 29.44 7.36 -2.20
N VAL A 487 29.12 8.41 -1.44
CA VAL A 487 30.08 9.12 -0.61
C VAL A 487 29.51 9.27 0.79
N THR A 488 30.18 8.67 1.77
CA THR A 488 29.79 8.84 3.17
C THR A 488 30.36 10.15 3.74
N MET A 489 29.75 10.66 4.80
CA MET A 489 30.32 11.79 5.54
C MET A 489 31.72 11.47 6.09
N SER A 490 31.99 10.20 6.45
CA SER A 490 33.32 9.74 6.85
C SER A 490 34.35 9.84 5.71
N ASP A 491 33.97 9.56 4.46
CA ASP A 491 34.89 9.68 3.32
C ASP A 491 35.37 11.12 3.11
N LEU A 492 34.51 12.11 3.37
CA LEU A 492 34.88 13.53 3.33
C LEU A 492 35.75 13.94 4.53
N LEU A 493 35.48 13.40 5.73
CA LEU A 493 36.25 13.68 6.95
C LEU A 493 37.67 13.10 6.91
N GLU A 494 37.79 11.89 6.35
CA GLU A 494 39.04 11.17 6.13
C GLU A 494 39.76 11.61 4.85
N VAL A 495 39.14 12.50 4.05
CA VAL A 495 39.70 13.05 2.81
C VAL A 495 40.00 11.95 1.77
N LYS A 496 39.19 10.89 1.75
CA LYS A 496 39.18 9.89 0.66
C LYS A 496 38.64 10.50 -0.64
N THR A 497 37.79 11.51 -0.51
CA THR A 497 37.35 12.39 -1.59
C THR A 497 37.04 13.78 -1.04
N THR A 498 36.92 14.77 -1.93
CA THR A 498 36.58 16.17 -1.61
C THR A 498 35.51 16.69 -2.57
N LEU A 499 34.77 17.73 -2.16
CA LEU A 499 33.61 18.22 -2.92
C LEU A 499 33.94 18.92 -4.24
N ASP A 500 35.17 19.41 -4.43
CA ASP A 500 35.64 20.07 -5.66
C ASP A 500 35.60 19.14 -6.89
N ARG A 501 35.64 17.82 -6.69
CA ARG A 501 35.55 16.81 -7.76
C ARG A 501 34.17 16.70 -8.39
N TYR A 502 33.12 17.19 -7.72
CA TYR A 502 31.75 16.95 -8.12
C TYR A 502 31.11 18.17 -8.78
N ARG A 503 30.23 17.91 -9.75
CA ARG A 503 29.33 18.90 -10.36
C ARG A 503 28.03 19.03 -9.57
N GLY A 504 27.58 17.93 -8.97
CA GLY A 504 26.36 17.85 -8.16
C GLY A 504 26.61 17.18 -6.83
N VAL A 505 25.97 17.70 -5.78
CA VAL A 505 25.92 17.06 -4.46
C VAL A 505 24.47 16.83 -4.09
N ILE A 506 24.13 15.58 -3.78
CA ILE A 506 22.77 15.14 -3.51
C ILE A 506 22.71 14.63 -2.07
N PHE A 507 21.72 15.13 -1.32
CA PHE A 507 21.40 14.69 0.04
C PHE A 507 20.09 13.89 0.00
N PRO A 508 20.16 12.55 0.08
CA PRO A 508 18.97 11.71 0.06
C PRO A 508 18.12 11.84 1.33
N GLY A 509 16.92 11.25 1.27
CA GLY A 509 16.05 11.10 2.43
C GLY A 509 16.48 9.98 3.39
N GLY A 510 15.85 9.98 4.56
CA GLY A 510 16.06 8.99 5.61
C GLY A 510 15.87 9.58 6.99
N PHE A 511 16.52 8.97 7.98
CA PHE A 511 16.46 9.37 9.38
C PHE A 511 17.88 9.49 9.92
N SER A 512 18.66 10.46 9.44
CA SER A 512 20.05 10.61 9.90
C SER A 512 20.08 10.75 11.42
N TYR A 513 20.92 9.95 12.09
CA TYR A 513 20.93 9.82 13.56
C TYR A 513 19.57 9.49 14.20
N ALA A 514 18.71 8.75 13.49
CA ALA A 514 17.33 8.47 13.87
C ALA A 514 16.50 9.73 14.19
N ASP A 515 16.87 10.87 13.60
CA ASP A 515 16.33 12.21 13.87
C ASP A 515 16.40 12.61 15.35
N THR A 516 17.33 12.01 16.11
CA THR A 516 17.60 12.41 17.49
C THR A 516 18.11 13.85 17.53
N LEU A 517 17.64 14.63 18.50
CA LEU A 517 17.82 16.09 18.61
C LEU A 517 17.05 16.93 17.56
N GLY A 518 16.31 16.28 16.65
CA GLY A 518 15.51 16.87 15.57
C GLY A 518 16.08 16.49 14.20
N SER A 519 15.20 16.41 13.19
CA SER A 519 15.58 15.83 11.91
C SER A 519 16.74 16.56 11.22
N ALA A 520 17.69 15.78 10.71
CA ALA A 520 18.93 16.24 10.05
C ALA A 520 19.86 17.14 10.89
N LYS A 521 19.57 17.42 12.17
CA LYS A 521 20.40 18.34 12.98
C LYS A 521 21.78 17.80 13.27
N GLY A 522 21.90 16.50 13.58
CA GLY A 522 23.21 15.86 13.77
C GLY A 522 24.07 15.95 12.49
N TRP A 523 23.45 15.67 11.34
CA TRP A 523 24.12 15.79 10.04
C TRP A 523 24.55 17.24 9.74
N ALA A 524 23.67 18.21 9.97
CA ALA A 524 23.99 19.62 9.81
C ALA A 524 25.13 20.07 10.75
N ALA A 525 25.11 19.64 12.01
CA ALA A 525 26.12 19.94 13.00
C ALA A 525 27.51 19.43 12.58
N ASN A 526 27.59 18.20 12.05
CA ASN A 526 28.83 17.64 11.52
C ASN A 526 29.42 18.49 10.39
N ILE A 527 28.57 19.02 9.50
CA ILE A 527 29.02 19.87 8.39
C ILE A 527 29.47 21.25 8.91
N MET A 528 28.65 21.90 9.74
CA MET A 528 28.86 23.29 10.12
C MET A 528 30.00 23.48 11.12
N PHE A 529 30.17 22.53 12.06
CA PHE A 529 31.14 22.63 13.15
C PHE A 529 32.45 21.88 12.87
N SER A 530 32.55 21.14 11.77
CA SER A 530 33.81 20.53 11.35
C SER A 530 34.71 21.53 10.64
N GLU A 531 35.94 21.69 11.15
CA GLU A 531 36.98 22.51 10.53
C GLU A 531 37.37 22.02 9.11
N LYS A 532 37.12 20.74 8.81
CA LYS A 532 37.41 20.14 7.50
C LYS A 532 36.25 20.24 6.51
N LEU A 533 35.01 20.05 6.98
CA LEU A 533 33.84 19.97 6.09
C LEU A 533 33.27 21.34 5.78
N SER A 534 33.20 22.23 6.78
CA SER A 534 32.58 23.55 6.61
C SER A 534 33.19 24.34 5.44
N PRO A 535 34.54 24.41 5.28
CA PRO A 535 35.14 25.10 4.13
C PRO A 535 34.85 24.41 2.78
N GLN A 536 34.80 23.07 2.75
CA GLN A 536 34.50 22.32 1.53
C GLN A 536 33.08 22.58 1.04
N PHE A 537 32.10 22.55 1.94
CA PHE A 537 30.70 22.81 1.63
C PHE A 537 30.48 24.27 1.18
N GLN A 538 31.12 25.23 1.85
CA GLN A 538 31.07 26.64 1.44
C GLN A 538 31.66 26.85 0.04
N THR A 539 32.84 26.28 -0.23
CA THR A 539 33.49 26.36 -1.54
C THR A 539 32.61 25.74 -2.63
N PHE A 540 32.03 24.57 -2.38
CA PHE A 540 31.11 23.91 -3.30
C PHE A 540 29.87 24.77 -3.61
N ARG A 541 29.28 25.38 -2.59
CA ARG A 541 28.07 26.23 -2.72
C ARG A 541 28.32 27.51 -3.53
N GLN A 542 29.53 28.08 -3.43
CA GLN A 542 29.93 29.32 -4.10
C GLN A 542 30.28 29.13 -5.58
N ARG A 543 30.74 27.93 -5.97
CA ARG A 543 30.99 27.59 -7.36
C ARG A 543 29.73 27.84 -8.19
N LYS A 544 29.83 28.59 -9.28
CA LYS A 544 28.70 28.88 -10.19
C LYS A 544 28.32 27.70 -11.07
N ASP A 545 29.21 26.73 -11.13
CA ASP A 545 29.16 25.57 -11.99
C ASP A 545 28.64 24.33 -11.22
N THR A 546 28.12 24.47 -10.01
CA THR A 546 27.59 23.35 -9.22
C THR A 546 26.08 23.39 -9.04
N PHE A 547 25.48 22.24 -8.75
CA PHE A 547 24.08 22.14 -8.30
C PHE A 547 23.95 21.26 -7.04
N SER A 548 22.83 21.37 -6.33
CA SER A 548 22.51 20.47 -5.22
C SER A 548 21.04 20.11 -5.17
N LEU A 549 20.77 18.89 -4.69
CA LEU A 549 19.43 18.38 -4.46
C LEU A 549 19.33 17.83 -3.03
N GLY A 550 18.35 18.29 -2.26
CA GLY A 550 18.03 17.75 -0.94
C GLY A 550 16.60 17.24 -0.90
N ILE A 551 16.43 15.96 -0.63
CA ILE A 551 15.11 15.31 -0.56
C ILE A 551 14.82 14.88 0.86
N CYS A 552 13.64 15.21 1.38
CA CYS A 552 13.17 14.85 2.72
C CYS A 552 14.20 15.22 3.80
N ASN A 553 14.97 14.26 4.33
CA ASN A 553 16.06 14.53 5.28
C ASN A 553 17.14 15.45 4.72
N GLY A 554 17.45 15.33 3.42
CA GLY A 554 18.31 16.27 2.71
C GLY A 554 17.70 17.66 2.55
N CYS A 555 16.37 17.78 2.46
CA CYS A 555 15.70 19.09 2.44
C CYS A 555 15.82 19.79 3.79
N GLN A 556 15.58 19.04 4.87
CA GLN A 556 15.78 19.52 6.24
C GLN A 556 17.23 19.97 6.46
N LEU A 557 18.20 19.16 6.02
CA LEU A 557 19.62 19.49 6.06
C LEU A 557 19.90 20.82 5.33
N MET A 558 19.46 20.94 4.07
CA MET A 558 19.72 22.14 3.25
C MET A 558 19.10 23.41 3.85
N SER A 559 17.97 23.29 4.54
CA SER A 559 17.38 24.40 5.31
C SER A 559 18.26 24.77 6.50
N LEU A 560 18.75 23.78 7.26
CA LEU A 560 19.59 24.00 8.46
C LEU A 560 20.95 24.62 8.14
N ILE A 561 21.60 24.20 7.04
CA ILE A 561 22.90 24.75 6.62
C ILE A 561 22.76 26.04 5.79
N GLY A 562 21.53 26.58 5.65
CA GLY A 562 21.26 27.86 4.99
C GLY A 562 21.42 27.85 3.46
N TRP A 563 21.34 26.69 2.80
CA TRP A 563 21.47 26.61 1.34
C TRP A 563 20.20 27.02 0.60
N VAL A 564 19.05 26.92 1.27
CA VAL A 564 17.73 27.39 0.83
C VAL A 564 17.05 28.17 1.95
N GLY A 565 16.02 28.96 1.62
CA GLY A 565 15.20 29.65 2.62
C GLY A 565 15.81 30.91 3.26
N SER A 566 17.10 31.17 3.07
CA SER A 566 17.77 32.39 3.56
C SER A 566 18.30 33.26 2.42
N PHE A 567 18.28 34.59 2.63
CA PHE A 567 18.68 35.59 1.63
C PHE A 567 19.83 36.50 2.06
N ASP A 568 20.18 36.50 3.35
CA ASP A 568 21.22 37.37 3.87
C ASP A 568 22.54 36.60 3.93
N GLU A 569 23.65 37.28 3.62
CA GLU A 569 25.03 36.81 3.87
C GLU A 569 25.39 36.80 5.37
N ARG A 570 24.43 36.48 6.25
CA ARG A 570 24.75 36.26 7.67
C ARG A 570 25.65 35.04 7.75
N THR A 571 26.73 35.16 8.52
CA THR A 571 27.67 34.04 8.74
C THR A 571 26.90 32.81 9.18
N ALA A 572 27.28 31.62 8.69
CA ALA A 572 26.60 30.35 9.00
C ALA A 572 26.31 30.16 10.50
N LYS A 573 27.11 30.74 11.41
CA LYS A 573 26.86 30.76 12.86
C LYS A 573 25.58 31.49 13.31
N GLN A 574 25.16 32.58 12.65
CA GLN A 574 23.94 33.33 13.02
C GLN A 574 22.65 32.68 12.48
N ILE A 575 22.76 31.86 11.43
CA ILE A 575 21.62 31.13 10.85
C ILE A 575 21.20 29.95 11.76
N VAL A 576 22.14 29.39 12.53
CA VAL A 576 21.92 28.23 13.40
C VAL A 576 21.05 28.53 14.62
N ASP A 577 21.20 29.70 15.24
CA ASP A 577 20.43 30.02 16.46
C ASP A 577 18.96 30.34 16.16
N VAL A 578 18.65 30.97 15.01
CA VAL A 578 17.28 31.34 14.61
C VAL A 578 17.11 31.30 13.08
N PRO A 579 16.74 30.15 12.47
CA PRO A 579 16.63 30.03 11.02
C PRO A 579 15.45 30.83 10.45
N ASP A 580 15.59 31.30 9.21
CA ASP A 580 14.50 31.96 8.45
C ASP A 580 13.36 30.98 8.11
N VAL A 581 13.74 29.75 7.78
CA VAL A 581 12.86 28.64 7.43
C VAL A 581 13.25 27.43 8.27
N ALA A 582 12.27 26.81 8.90
CA ALA A 582 12.42 25.56 9.63
C ALA A 582 11.42 24.53 9.14
N LEU A 583 11.81 23.25 9.19
CA LEU A 583 10.92 22.12 8.94
C LEU A 583 10.50 21.57 10.30
N LEU A 584 9.23 21.76 10.64
CA LEU A 584 8.66 21.36 11.93
C LEU A 584 7.93 20.02 11.81
N ARG A 585 7.58 19.45 12.96
CA ARG A 585 6.63 18.34 13.07
C ARG A 585 5.37 18.62 12.25
N ASN A 586 4.91 17.61 11.53
CA ASN A 586 3.64 17.65 10.79
C ASN A 586 2.49 18.08 11.71
N LYS A 587 1.50 18.80 11.17
CA LYS A 587 0.27 19.16 11.90
C LYS A 587 -0.48 17.95 12.47
N SER A 588 -0.38 16.80 11.80
CA SER A 588 -0.97 15.53 12.29
C SER A 588 -0.26 14.96 13.52
N GLU A 589 0.91 15.48 13.90
CA GLU A 589 1.80 14.97 14.94
C GLU A 589 2.36 13.55 14.67
N ARG A 590 2.06 13.01 13.48
CA ARG A 590 2.45 11.67 13.04
C ARG A 590 3.34 11.72 11.80
N PHE A 591 4.03 10.59 11.60
CA PHE A 591 4.67 10.29 10.33
C PHE A 591 3.58 10.06 9.27
N GLU A 592 3.78 10.66 8.10
CA GLU A 592 2.88 10.51 6.96
C GLU A 592 3.64 9.89 5.80
N CYS A 593 3.22 8.69 5.39
CA CYS A 593 3.53 8.16 4.08
C CYS A 593 2.30 8.19 3.19
N ARG A 594 2.31 9.05 2.16
CA ARG A 594 1.14 9.38 1.33
C ARG A 594 1.56 9.51 -0.12
N TRP A 595 0.65 9.15 -1.03
CA TRP A 595 0.72 9.56 -2.43
C TRP A 595 0.00 10.90 -2.57
N ALA A 596 0.76 12.00 -2.55
CA ALA A 596 0.23 13.35 -2.56
C ALA A 596 0.23 13.93 -3.98
N THR A 597 -0.64 14.90 -4.25
CA THR A 597 -0.64 15.61 -5.54
C THR A 597 0.11 16.93 -5.40
N LEU A 598 1.05 17.16 -6.30
CA LEU A 598 1.91 18.34 -6.32
C LEU A 598 1.68 19.14 -7.58
N ARG A 599 1.62 20.47 -7.46
CA ARG A 599 1.76 21.40 -8.57
C ARG A 599 3.15 22.01 -8.55
N ILE A 600 3.84 21.93 -9.69
CA ILE A 600 5.18 22.47 -9.88
C ILE A 600 5.06 23.94 -10.27
N ALA A 601 5.61 24.83 -9.44
CA ALA A 601 5.53 26.27 -9.65
C ALA A 601 6.52 26.75 -10.72
N SER A 602 6.15 27.82 -11.41
CA SER A 602 7.11 28.58 -12.23
C SER A 602 8.11 29.26 -11.31
N SER A 603 9.29 28.67 -11.18
CA SER A 603 10.34 29.02 -10.22
C SER A 603 11.71 29.07 -10.89
N LYS A 604 12.73 29.51 -10.15
CA LYS A 604 14.12 29.51 -10.63
C LYS A 604 14.78 28.13 -10.61
N ALA A 605 14.15 27.12 -10.01
CA ALA A 605 14.76 25.81 -9.83
C ALA A 605 15.11 25.16 -11.17
N MET A 606 16.41 25.07 -11.48
CA MET A 606 16.88 24.59 -12.78
C MET A 606 16.35 23.19 -13.12
N MET A 607 16.25 22.31 -12.11
CA MET A 607 15.90 20.89 -12.28
C MET A 607 14.41 20.72 -12.60
N LEU A 608 13.56 21.70 -12.23
CA LEU A 608 12.12 21.64 -12.43
C LEU A 608 11.64 22.46 -13.63
N ARG A 609 12.55 23.14 -14.34
CA ARG A 609 12.19 24.11 -15.40
C ARG A 609 11.25 23.53 -16.47
N LYS A 610 11.49 22.28 -16.89
CA LYS A 610 10.67 21.60 -17.91
C LYS A 610 9.32 21.15 -17.37
N LEU A 611 9.24 20.86 -16.08
CA LEU A 611 8.03 20.38 -15.42
C LEU A 611 7.14 21.51 -14.87
N SER A 612 7.54 22.78 -15.04
CA SER A 612 6.77 23.95 -14.59
C SER A 612 5.32 23.89 -15.06
N GLY A 613 4.38 24.08 -14.15
CA GLY A 613 2.94 24.01 -14.41
C GLY A 613 2.34 22.61 -14.35
N SER A 614 3.15 21.56 -14.29
CA SER A 614 2.65 20.18 -14.19
C SER A 614 2.00 19.92 -12.82
N VAL A 615 1.03 19.02 -12.82
CA VAL A 615 0.32 18.52 -11.64
C VAL A 615 0.51 17.01 -11.60
N LEU A 616 1.29 16.50 -10.64
CA LEU A 616 1.76 15.12 -10.62
C LEU A 616 1.56 14.51 -9.23
N GLY A 617 1.29 13.20 -9.19
CA GLY A 617 1.38 12.43 -7.95
C GLY A 617 2.83 12.23 -7.54
N CYS A 618 3.14 12.27 -6.24
CA CYS A 618 4.47 12.03 -5.71
C CYS A 618 4.39 11.42 -4.31
N TRP A 619 5.37 10.57 -3.98
CA TRP A 619 5.48 9.99 -2.65
C TRP A 619 5.92 11.03 -1.63
N VAL A 620 5.30 11.00 -0.46
CA VAL A 620 5.69 11.74 0.74
C VAL A 620 5.92 10.71 1.82
N ALA A 621 6.98 10.85 2.64
CA ALA A 621 7.33 9.92 3.70
C ALA A 621 8.13 10.64 4.80
N HIS A 622 7.45 11.38 5.69
CA HIS A 622 8.15 12.16 6.73
C HIS A 622 7.28 12.46 7.96
N GLY A 623 7.92 12.67 9.11
CA GLY A 623 7.27 13.17 10.35
C GLY A 623 7.49 14.65 10.63
N GLU A 624 8.52 15.25 10.04
CA GLU A 624 8.92 16.65 10.25
C GLU A 624 9.11 17.38 8.91
N GLY A 625 8.04 17.55 8.13
CA GLY A 625 8.11 18.20 6.81
C GLY A 625 7.34 19.50 6.69
N ARG A 626 6.84 20.05 7.79
CA ARG A 626 6.04 21.27 7.76
C ARG A 626 6.94 22.49 7.62
N PHE A 627 6.92 23.16 6.48
CA PHE A 627 7.60 24.44 6.29
C PHE A 627 7.00 25.50 7.23
N SER A 628 7.86 26.09 8.06
CA SER A 628 7.55 27.18 8.96
C SER A 628 8.50 28.34 8.68
N PHE A 629 7.93 29.54 8.55
CA PHE A 629 8.65 30.76 8.22
C PHE A 629 8.70 31.64 9.47
N ARG A 630 9.87 32.17 9.80
CA ARG A 630 10.05 33.00 11.00
C ARG A 630 9.14 34.23 11.00
N THR A 631 8.97 34.85 9.83
CA THR A 631 8.04 35.97 9.64
C THR A 631 7.34 35.87 8.28
N PRO A 632 6.16 36.50 8.12
CA PRO A 632 5.46 36.56 6.83
C PRO A 632 6.30 37.18 5.70
N GLU A 633 7.19 38.13 6.01
CA GLU A 633 8.05 38.80 5.04
C GLU A 633 9.05 37.83 4.40
N ILE A 634 9.52 36.81 5.12
CA ILE A 634 10.40 35.79 4.56
C ILE A 634 9.70 34.99 3.47
N LEU A 635 8.46 34.57 3.73
CA LEU A 635 7.64 33.88 2.73
C LEU A 635 7.34 34.79 1.53
N HIS A 636 7.02 36.06 1.79
CA HIS A 636 6.82 37.04 0.73
C HIS A 636 8.06 37.18 -0.16
N ASN A 637 9.24 37.34 0.43
CA ASN A 637 10.52 37.42 -0.30
C ASN A 637 10.83 36.15 -1.11
N LEU A 638 10.51 34.95 -0.58
CA LEU A 638 10.65 33.68 -1.31
C LEU A 638 9.75 33.63 -2.54
N LYS A 639 8.54 34.18 -2.47
CA LYS A 639 7.64 34.26 -3.61
C LYS A 639 8.10 35.28 -4.64
N GLU A 640 8.43 36.50 -4.21
CA GLU A 640 8.92 37.56 -5.11
C GLU A 640 10.16 37.13 -5.87
N LYS A 641 11.08 36.41 -5.21
CA LYS A 641 12.30 35.89 -5.82
C LYS A 641 12.11 34.58 -6.61
N GLN A 642 10.87 34.07 -6.68
CA GLN A 642 10.49 32.83 -7.38
C GLN A 642 11.24 31.60 -6.85
N CYS A 643 11.42 31.52 -5.54
CA CYS A 643 12.11 30.43 -4.83
C CYS A 643 11.18 29.34 -4.30
N VAL A 644 9.85 29.53 -4.33
CA VAL A 644 8.87 28.47 -3.99
C VAL A 644 8.68 27.58 -5.21
N THR A 645 8.91 26.26 -5.07
CA THR A 645 9.01 25.35 -6.22
C THR A 645 7.86 24.37 -6.35
N LEU A 646 7.26 23.95 -5.24
CA LEU A 646 6.22 22.92 -5.18
C LEU A 646 5.11 23.31 -4.22
N HIS A 647 3.87 22.97 -4.60
CA HIS A 647 2.70 23.07 -3.75
C HIS A 647 1.94 21.74 -3.69
N TYR A 648 1.59 21.26 -2.50
CA TYR A 648 0.49 20.32 -2.30
C TYR A 648 -0.81 20.95 -2.78
N VAL A 649 -1.58 20.20 -3.56
CA VAL A 649 -2.82 20.68 -4.17
C VAL A 649 -4.00 19.75 -3.91
N ASP A 650 -5.20 20.32 -3.98
CA ASP A 650 -6.46 19.57 -3.93
C ASP A 650 -6.77 18.86 -5.26
N ASP A 651 -7.92 18.16 -5.32
CA ASP A 651 -8.39 17.45 -6.52
C ASP A 651 -8.63 18.38 -7.73
N ASN A 652 -8.71 19.70 -7.52
CA ASN A 652 -8.84 20.73 -8.56
C ASN A 652 -7.50 21.41 -8.90
N ALA A 653 -6.38 20.83 -8.47
CA ALA A 653 -5.03 21.36 -8.65
C ALA A 653 -4.78 22.74 -8.02
N LYS A 654 -5.57 23.13 -7.02
CA LYS A 654 -5.36 24.39 -6.27
C LYS A 654 -4.53 24.12 -5.02
N PRO A 655 -3.54 24.97 -4.68
CA PRO A 655 -2.81 24.87 -3.43
C PRO A 655 -3.74 24.75 -2.22
N THR A 656 -3.41 23.84 -1.30
CA THR A 656 -4.29 23.53 -0.17
C THR A 656 -3.51 23.35 1.13
N GLU A 657 -4.20 23.64 2.24
CA GLU A 657 -3.73 23.36 3.61
C GLU A 657 -4.57 22.25 4.27
N VAL A 658 -5.55 21.72 3.54
CA VAL A 658 -6.48 20.68 4.02
C VAL A 658 -5.77 19.33 4.09
N TYR A 659 -5.79 18.69 5.26
CA TYR A 659 -5.28 17.34 5.45
C TYR A 659 -6.26 16.29 4.87
N PRO A 660 -5.78 15.20 4.24
CA PRO A 660 -4.38 14.81 4.02
C PRO A 660 -3.84 15.25 2.64
N MET A 661 -4.57 16.06 1.86
CA MET A 661 -4.08 16.55 0.55
C MET A 661 -2.80 17.38 0.71
N ASN A 662 -2.73 18.16 1.79
CA ASN A 662 -1.50 18.63 2.39
C ASN A 662 -1.19 17.76 3.62
N PRO A 663 -0.23 16.83 3.55
CA PRO A 663 0.00 15.84 4.60
C PRO A 663 0.61 16.46 5.87
N ASN A 664 1.15 17.68 5.81
CA ASN A 664 2.00 18.21 6.87
C ASN A 664 1.56 19.56 7.42
N GLY A 665 0.63 20.24 6.76
CA GLY A 665 0.09 21.52 7.17
C GLY A 665 1.00 22.71 6.85
N SER A 666 1.88 22.59 5.85
CA SER A 666 2.68 23.73 5.37
C SER A 666 1.77 24.80 4.77
N ALA A 667 2.02 26.07 5.10
CA ALA A 667 1.26 27.19 4.58
C ALA A 667 1.28 27.19 3.04
N GLU A 668 0.12 27.47 2.44
CA GLU A 668 -0.09 27.49 0.98
C GLU A 668 0.32 26.20 0.25
N GLY A 669 0.33 25.09 0.97
CA GLY A 669 0.77 23.80 0.43
C GLY A 669 2.27 23.71 0.14
N ILE A 670 3.12 24.62 0.60
CA ILE A 670 4.53 24.63 0.19
C ILE A 670 5.21 23.29 0.51
N ALA A 671 5.85 22.69 -0.50
CA ALA A 671 6.48 21.38 -0.41
C ALA A 671 7.97 21.38 -0.84
N GLY A 672 8.47 22.52 -1.33
CA GLY A 672 9.87 22.66 -1.74
C GLY A 672 10.27 24.11 -2.02
N LEU A 673 11.56 24.37 -1.89
CA LEU A 673 12.22 25.66 -2.08
C LEU A 673 13.50 25.50 -2.91
N CYS A 674 13.93 26.57 -3.58
CA CYS A 674 15.27 26.65 -4.18
C CYS A 674 16.04 27.90 -3.76
N SER A 675 17.35 27.89 -4.03
CA SER A 675 18.22 29.05 -3.86
C SER A 675 17.85 30.20 -4.82
N PRO A 676 18.23 31.45 -4.53
CA PRO A 676 17.93 32.61 -5.39
C PRO A 676 18.49 32.54 -6.81
N ASP A 677 19.52 31.74 -7.02
CA ASP A 677 20.15 31.44 -8.32
C ASP A 677 19.62 30.14 -8.95
N GLY A 678 18.69 29.43 -8.28
CA GLY A 678 18.00 28.26 -8.81
C GLY A 678 18.79 26.95 -8.80
N ARG A 679 20.05 26.94 -8.32
CA ARG A 679 20.95 25.79 -8.44
C ARG A 679 20.87 24.78 -7.30
N HIS A 680 20.33 25.18 -6.17
CA HIS A 680 20.19 24.32 -4.99
C HIS A 680 18.70 24.16 -4.71
N LEU A 681 18.20 22.93 -4.85
CA LEU A 681 16.78 22.57 -4.73
C LEU A 681 16.58 21.67 -3.51
N ALA A 682 15.62 22.03 -2.67
CA ALA A 682 15.25 21.26 -1.48
C ALA A 682 13.74 20.98 -1.52
N MET A 683 13.35 19.72 -1.34
CA MET A 683 11.94 19.32 -1.33
C MET A 683 11.65 18.17 -0.38
N MET A 684 10.47 18.18 0.22
CA MET A 684 10.03 17.11 1.13
C MET A 684 9.52 15.84 0.40
N PRO A 685 8.78 15.94 -0.73
CA PRO A 685 8.37 14.77 -1.51
C PRO A 685 9.56 14.05 -2.17
N HIS A 686 9.37 12.78 -2.51
CA HIS A 686 10.37 11.83 -3.01
C HIS A 686 10.17 11.47 -4.51
N PRO A 687 10.53 12.35 -5.46
CA PRO A 687 10.50 12.04 -6.89
C PRO A 687 11.40 10.86 -7.30
N GLU A 688 12.45 10.56 -6.54
CA GLU A 688 13.33 9.40 -6.76
C GLU A 688 12.66 8.07 -6.45
N ARG A 689 11.60 8.06 -5.63
CA ARG A 689 10.78 6.88 -5.33
C ARG A 689 9.60 6.72 -6.31
N CYS A 690 9.50 7.58 -7.32
CA CYS A 690 8.49 7.51 -8.38
C CYS A 690 9.05 7.99 -9.73
N HIS A 691 10.31 7.66 -10.01
CA HIS A 691 11.02 7.95 -11.27
C HIS A 691 10.74 6.90 -12.37
N GLU A 692 10.10 5.79 -12.01
CA GLU A 692 9.53 4.80 -12.93
C GLU A 692 8.00 4.73 -12.78
N MET A 693 7.29 4.38 -13.86
CA MET A 693 5.83 4.32 -13.80
C MET A 693 5.28 3.18 -12.94
N PHE A 694 6.02 2.08 -12.76
CA PHE A 694 5.55 0.97 -11.92
C PHE A 694 5.53 1.35 -10.42
N GLU A 695 6.28 2.37 -10.03
CA GLU A 695 6.35 2.89 -8.66
C GLU A 695 5.15 3.81 -8.32
N TRP A 696 4.35 4.18 -9.33
CA TRP A 696 3.15 4.99 -9.17
C TRP A 696 1.98 4.11 -8.72
N PRO A 697 1.41 4.34 -7.52
CA PRO A 697 0.29 3.53 -7.03
C PRO A 697 -1.03 3.86 -7.74
N TYR A 698 -1.11 5.00 -8.42
CA TYR A 698 -2.30 5.47 -9.10
C TYR A 698 -1.96 6.38 -10.28
N ILE A 699 -2.73 6.24 -11.35
CA ILE A 699 -2.73 7.12 -12.52
C ILE A 699 -4.15 7.63 -12.72
N SER A 700 -4.32 8.96 -12.76
CA SER A 700 -5.64 9.56 -12.98
C SER A 700 -6.15 9.29 -14.40
N PRO A 701 -7.46 9.06 -14.59
CA PRO A 701 -8.06 8.92 -15.92
C PRO A 701 -7.67 10.06 -16.87
N GLY A 702 -7.35 9.72 -18.12
CA GLY A 702 -6.95 10.68 -19.15
C GLY A 702 -5.47 11.10 -19.12
N PHE A 703 -4.72 10.76 -18.06
CA PHE A 703 -3.29 11.01 -18.02
C PHE A 703 -2.55 10.04 -18.95
N GLN A 704 -1.82 10.58 -19.93
CA GLN A 704 -1.13 9.78 -20.95
C GLN A 704 0.21 9.26 -20.43
N ILE A 705 0.37 7.95 -20.39
CA ILE A 705 1.63 7.30 -20.02
C ILE A 705 2.44 7.05 -21.29
N THR A 706 3.60 7.69 -21.41
CA THR A 706 4.48 7.49 -22.57
C THR A 706 5.52 6.42 -22.25
N LYS A 707 5.39 5.22 -22.85
CA LYS A 707 6.38 4.12 -22.82
C LYS A 707 6.98 3.80 -21.43
N GLY A 708 6.20 3.95 -20.35
CA GLY A 708 6.62 3.58 -19.00
C GLY A 708 7.56 4.57 -18.29
N VAL A 709 7.76 5.78 -18.83
CA VAL A 709 8.60 6.81 -18.20
C VAL A 709 7.77 7.69 -17.27
N SER A 710 8.23 7.84 -16.02
CA SER A 710 7.66 8.83 -15.11
C SER A 710 8.08 10.25 -15.50
N PRO A 711 7.17 11.23 -15.44
CA PRO A 711 7.54 12.65 -15.54
C PRO A 711 8.61 13.08 -14.53
N TRP A 712 8.68 12.45 -13.35
CA TRP A 712 9.70 12.80 -12.35
C TRP A 712 11.13 12.50 -12.81
N GLN A 713 11.32 11.56 -13.74
CA GLN A 713 12.64 11.31 -14.33
C GLN A 713 13.19 12.54 -15.08
N VAL A 714 12.30 13.36 -15.65
CA VAL A 714 12.67 14.58 -16.39
C VAL A 714 13.45 15.55 -15.52
N MET A 715 13.18 15.58 -14.21
CA MET A 715 13.89 16.46 -13.27
C MET A 715 15.39 16.14 -13.22
N PHE A 716 15.74 14.85 -13.17
CA PHE A 716 17.12 14.39 -13.13
C PHE A 716 17.81 14.58 -14.49
N ASN A 717 17.09 14.29 -15.58
CA ASN A 717 17.55 14.55 -16.95
C ASN A 717 17.89 16.02 -17.17
N THR A 718 17.01 16.92 -16.71
CA THR A 718 17.17 18.37 -16.81
C THR A 718 18.42 18.85 -16.07
N ALA A 719 18.77 18.23 -14.94
CA ALA A 719 20.01 18.53 -14.23
C ALA A 719 21.25 18.12 -15.03
N ASN A 720 21.22 16.96 -15.69
CA ASN A 720 22.32 16.50 -16.55
C ASN A 720 22.51 17.44 -17.74
N GLU A 721 21.42 17.84 -18.38
CA GLU A 721 21.44 18.83 -19.46
C GLU A 721 22.03 20.18 -19.02
N TRP A 722 21.68 20.65 -17.82
CA TRP A 722 22.27 21.88 -17.29
C TRP A 722 23.78 21.75 -17.08
N CYS A 723 24.27 20.57 -16.69
CA CYS A 723 25.70 20.33 -16.52
C CYS A 723 26.47 20.25 -17.84
N THR A 724 25.78 19.93 -18.94
CA THR A 724 26.37 19.69 -20.26
C THR A 724 26.15 20.82 -21.25
N ALA A 725 25.29 21.79 -20.93
CA ALA A 725 25.16 23.03 -21.67
C ALA A 725 26.47 23.82 -21.60
N GLU A 726 26.99 24.19 -22.78
CA GLU A 726 28.23 24.99 -22.94
C GLU A 726 28.10 26.42 -22.41
#